data_AF-A0AAJ7BPH7-F1
#
_entry.id   AF-A0AAJ7BPH7-F1
#
_cell.length_a   1.000
_cell.length_b   1.000
_cell.length_c   1.000
_cell.angle_alpha   90.00
_cell.angle_beta   90.00
_cell.angle_gamma   90.00
#
_symmetry.space_group_name_H-M   'P 1'
#
loop_
_entity.id
_entity.type
_entity.pdbx_description
1 polymer ?
#
loop_
_entity_poly.entity_id
_entity_poly.type
_entity_poly.pdbx_seq_one_letter_code
_entity_poly.pdbx_strand_id
1 'polypeptide(L)'
;MVCLTCWLLSVTVILIIIRVLCLVTRGKDKNVCVVVLGDLGRSPRMEYHALSFVKEGFTVNLIGYPGSPPLKELRENSSVKIHYLKPPPELQDRLSRLPSYILKVLWQTVTLAAVLFKQHSSYLIMQNPPAIPTIFVCWLYCFAVRAQFIIDWHNYAHSIMALSLGRNHLLVKAAKCIETFFGRQACKSFCVTKAMKMNLEEEWGIKAEVLYDRPADEFHPIRLEEKHELLLRLSKTYDVFKGDKKNSTAFTECLPDGVIVLRPNRPGLIVSSTSWTEDEDFSVLLDALEDYEIVVDTNELKLPDLICVITGRGPLKDFYISIIKLKKWKHVTIITPWLETEDYPKLLASADLGVSLHSSSSGLDLPMKVVDMFGCGLPVCVYKYQCIHELVKHNENSLVFLGDRELADQLKSWFKNFPNSTEQRKREERFKNELIKFQELRWHGNWSLKVNANLNDRPIIGVLTQEISYHLNQKYPDSYTSYIAASYVKFVEGAGARVVPIWIGQNETYYEDILRKVNGVLFPGGSTYFNQSNGYADAGETIYRIAKRANDNGDYFPLWGICLGFELLTYLAANRVEHRSTCSSNDQPLPLKFKSDFKDSRMFHEVPNDIVDILWNEEVTANYHRYCVTEQDLKKVNLTKEFRVMSLNHDRNGLEFISTLEHKVYPFYGVQFHPEKNIYEWKNTKNIPHGRKATRVSQYFADFFVNEARKNNHNFSTSAEELKSLIYNYPTTYTALQYSAFVQCYMFNETSLNQAQFFGTTS
;
A
#
# COMPACT_ATOMS: atom_id res chain seq x y z
N MET A 1 8.33 44.36 -15.25
CA MET A 1 7.17 43.44 -15.40
C MET A 1 7.08 42.81 -16.79
N VAL A 2 7.16 43.58 -17.89
CA VAL A 2 6.99 43.08 -19.27
C VAL A 2 8.00 41.98 -19.67
N CYS A 3 9.27 42.05 -19.25
CA CYS A 3 10.26 41.00 -19.52
C CYS A 3 9.98 39.67 -18.78
N LEU A 4 9.45 39.72 -17.55
CA LEU A 4 9.15 38.52 -16.77
C LEU A 4 7.92 37.80 -17.33
N THR A 5 6.91 38.56 -17.78
CA THR A 5 5.72 38.02 -18.44
C THR A 5 6.02 37.43 -19.81
N CYS A 6 6.88 38.06 -20.62
CA CYS A 6 7.33 37.50 -21.91
C CYS A 6 8.18 36.24 -21.71
N TRP A 7 9.04 36.21 -20.70
CA TRP A 7 9.82 35.02 -20.34
C TRP A 7 8.91 33.86 -19.89
N LEU A 8 7.95 34.12 -18.99
CA LEU A 8 6.95 33.13 -18.56
C LEU A 8 6.14 32.59 -19.75
N LEU A 9 5.67 33.47 -20.66
CA LEU A 9 4.95 33.07 -21.88
C LEU A 9 5.82 32.17 -22.79
N SER A 10 7.09 32.54 -23.02
CA SER A 10 8.00 31.73 -23.84
C SER A 10 8.33 30.37 -23.22
N VAL A 11 8.52 30.29 -21.90
CA VAL A 11 8.66 29.02 -21.17
C VAL A 11 7.39 28.18 -21.31
N THR A 12 6.21 28.80 -21.20
CA THR A 12 4.92 28.10 -21.34
C THR A 12 4.75 27.53 -22.75
N VAL A 13 5.11 28.29 -23.79
CA VAL A 13 5.05 27.83 -25.19
C VAL A 13 6.05 26.70 -25.46
N ILE A 14 7.28 26.79 -24.93
CA ILE A 14 8.27 25.71 -25.04
C ILE A 14 7.77 24.44 -24.33
N LEU A 15 7.18 24.57 -23.14
CA LEU A 15 6.58 23.45 -22.42
C LEU A 15 5.40 22.83 -23.18
N ILE A 16 4.61 23.64 -23.89
CA ILE A 16 3.53 23.16 -24.77
C ILE A 16 4.09 22.43 -25.99
N ILE A 17 5.15 22.95 -26.63
CA ILE A 17 5.79 22.30 -27.78
C ILE A 17 6.43 20.97 -27.37
N ILE A 18 7.17 20.93 -26.26
CA ILE A 18 7.73 19.70 -25.68
C ILE A 18 6.59 18.71 -25.37
N ARG A 19 5.51 19.19 -24.76
CA ARG A 19 4.32 18.39 -24.47
C ARG A 19 3.68 17.79 -25.74
N VAL A 20 3.54 18.57 -26.81
CA VAL A 20 2.99 18.08 -28.09
C VAL A 20 3.92 17.04 -28.73
N LEU A 21 5.24 17.28 -28.73
CA LEU A 21 6.22 16.34 -29.29
C LEU A 21 6.28 15.01 -28.50
N CYS A 22 6.21 15.06 -27.17
CA CYS A 22 6.22 13.87 -26.32
C CYS A 22 4.92 13.06 -26.35
N LEU A 23 3.79 13.66 -26.74
CA LEU A 23 2.49 12.96 -26.85
C LEU A 23 2.40 12.04 -28.08
N VAL A 24 3.23 12.26 -29.11
CA VAL A 24 3.18 11.52 -30.38
C VAL A 24 3.80 10.10 -30.28
N THR A 25 4.58 9.80 -29.23
CA THR A 25 5.37 8.56 -29.13
C THR A 25 4.88 7.53 -28.10
N ARG A 26 3.63 7.63 -27.61
CA ARG A 26 3.19 6.93 -26.39
C ARG A 26 2.52 5.57 -26.63
N GLY A 27 3.10 4.51 -26.05
CA GLY A 27 2.46 3.22 -25.73
C GLY A 27 1.94 3.16 -24.27
N LYS A 28 1.00 2.25 -23.95
CA LYS A 28 0.48 1.99 -22.59
C LYS A 28 1.27 0.87 -21.90
N ASP A 29 2.58 1.07 -21.69
CA ASP A 29 3.42 0.03 -21.10
C ASP A 29 3.53 0.19 -19.58
N LYS A 30 3.56 -0.94 -18.85
CA LYS A 30 3.90 -1.01 -17.43
C LYS A 30 5.39 -0.66 -17.26
N ASN A 31 5.70 0.63 -17.21
CA ASN A 31 7.08 1.10 -17.05
C ASN A 31 7.20 2.24 -16.03
N VAL A 32 8.32 2.26 -15.31
CA VAL A 32 8.56 3.21 -14.22
C VAL A 32 10.00 3.73 -14.28
N CYS A 33 10.15 5.03 -14.08
CA CYS A 33 11.44 5.64 -13.78
C CYS A 33 11.61 5.71 -12.26
N VAL A 34 12.68 5.10 -11.75
CA VAL A 34 13.10 5.18 -10.35
C VAL A 34 14.30 6.13 -10.30
N VAL A 35 14.14 7.29 -9.67
CA VAL A 35 15.11 8.39 -9.73
C VAL A 35 15.75 8.62 -8.37
N VAL A 36 17.08 8.57 -8.34
CA VAL A 36 17.91 8.88 -7.18
C VAL A 36 19.01 9.84 -7.62
N LEU A 37 19.03 11.07 -7.09
CA LEU A 37 20.13 12.01 -7.35
C LEU A 37 21.31 11.73 -6.39
N GLY A 38 21.82 10.49 -6.42
CA GLY A 38 22.85 9.94 -5.54
C GLY A 38 23.47 8.67 -6.14
N ASP A 39 24.42 8.06 -5.43
CA ASP A 39 25.00 6.76 -5.81
C ASP A 39 23.93 5.67 -5.74
N LEU A 40 23.66 5.00 -6.87
CA LEU A 40 22.62 3.99 -6.96
C LEU A 40 22.87 2.82 -6.00
N GLY A 41 24.08 2.27 -5.94
CA GLY A 41 24.41 1.12 -5.08
C GLY A 41 24.52 1.47 -3.59
N ARG A 42 24.19 2.71 -3.21
CA ARG A 42 24.08 3.17 -1.82
C ARG A 42 22.68 3.66 -1.48
N SER A 43 21.70 3.31 -2.30
CA SER A 43 20.31 3.74 -2.15
C SER A 43 19.39 2.52 -2.08
N PRO A 44 19.59 1.63 -1.08
CA PRO A 44 18.99 0.30 -1.06
C PRO A 44 17.46 0.34 -1.12
N ARG A 45 16.80 1.27 -0.42
CA ARG A 45 15.34 1.43 -0.47
C ARG A 45 14.83 1.65 -1.91
N MET A 46 15.53 2.45 -2.70
CA MET A 46 15.14 2.73 -4.09
C MET A 46 15.45 1.55 -5.02
N GLU A 47 16.52 0.81 -4.74
CA GLU A 47 16.81 -0.47 -5.41
C GLU A 47 15.73 -1.52 -5.08
N TYR A 48 15.24 -1.55 -3.84
CA TYR A 48 14.15 -2.43 -3.43
C TYR A 48 12.81 -2.03 -4.05
N HIS A 49 12.54 -0.73 -4.23
CA HIS A 49 11.42 -0.26 -5.06
C HIS A 49 11.53 -0.80 -6.49
N ALA A 50 12.71 -0.64 -7.12
CA ALA A 50 12.95 -1.13 -8.47
C ALA A 50 12.73 -2.64 -8.58
N LEU A 51 13.26 -3.43 -7.64
CA LEU A 51 13.05 -4.89 -7.61
C LEU A 51 11.58 -5.27 -7.42
N SER A 52 10.86 -4.61 -6.51
CA SER A 52 9.43 -4.87 -6.33
C SER A 52 8.63 -4.55 -7.59
N PHE A 53 8.92 -3.44 -8.27
CA PHE A 53 8.29 -3.12 -9.55
C PHE A 53 8.56 -4.19 -10.61
N VAL A 54 9.79 -4.69 -10.70
CA VAL A 54 10.12 -5.81 -11.60
C VAL A 54 9.32 -7.07 -11.26
N LYS A 55 9.18 -7.41 -9.96
CA LYS A 55 8.37 -8.54 -9.50
C LYS A 55 6.89 -8.41 -9.89
N GLU A 56 6.35 -7.19 -9.92
CA GLU A 56 4.98 -6.88 -10.40
C GLU A 56 4.85 -6.72 -11.94
N GLY A 57 5.93 -7.03 -12.67
CA GLY A 57 5.94 -7.04 -14.14
C GLY A 57 6.15 -5.67 -14.79
N PHE A 58 6.77 -4.71 -14.10
CA PHE A 58 7.16 -3.43 -14.70
C PHE A 58 8.54 -3.52 -15.36
N THR A 59 8.71 -2.78 -16.47
CA THR A 59 10.04 -2.40 -16.96
C THR A 59 10.54 -1.20 -16.16
N VAL A 60 11.75 -1.25 -15.64
CA VAL A 60 12.30 -0.22 -14.75
C VAL A 60 13.47 0.50 -15.41
N ASN A 61 13.39 1.83 -15.45
CA ASN A 61 14.53 2.70 -15.73
C ASN A 61 15.06 3.26 -14.41
N LEU A 62 16.22 2.81 -13.97
CA LEU A 62 16.86 3.26 -12.74
C LEU A 62 17.88 4.36 -13.08
N ILE A 63 17.70 5.55 -12.52
CA ILE A 63 18.49 6.74 -12.85
C ILE A 63 19.21 7.26 -11.61
N GLY A 64 20.54 7.40 -11.69
CA GLY A 64 21.35 7.99 -10.62
C GLY A 64 22.83 8.08 -10.96
N TYR A 65 23.69 8.31 -9.97
CA TYR A 65 25.14 8.37 -10.17
C TYR A 65 25.79 6.99 -10.12
N PRO A 66 26.91 6.79 -10.84
CA PRO A 66 27.74 5.61 -10.66
C PRO A 66 28.47 5.66 -9.32
N GLY A 67 28.92 4.51 -8.85
CA GLY A 67 29.62 4.38 -7.57
C GLY A 67 29.69 2.93 -7.15
N SER A 68 29.08 2.60 -6.01
CA SER A 68 28.91 1.20 -5.59
C SER A 68 28.08 0.42 -6.62
N PRO A 69 28.40 -0.86 -6.88
CA PRO A 69 27.61 -1.68 -7.80
C PRO A 69 26.19 -1.86 -7.24
N PRO A 70 25.13 -1.59 -8.03
CA PRO A 70 23.76 -1.91 -7.65
C PRO A 70 23.56 -3.41 -7.39
N LEU A 71 22.43 -3.77 -6.76
CA LEU A 71 22.04 -5.16 -6.49
C LEU A 71 22.19 -6.03 -7.73
N LYS A 72 22.72 -7.24 -7.53
CA LYS A 72 23.01 -8.16 -8.62
C LYS A 72 21.75 -8.48 -9.42
N GLU A 73 20.62 -8.67 -8.75
CA GLU A 73 19.33 -8.93 -9.41
C GLU A 73 18.87 -7.79 -10.31
N LEU A 74 19.22 -6.53 -10.01
CA LEU A 74 18.90 -5.39 -10.88
C LEU A 74 19.82 -5.32 -12.09
N ARG A 75 21.12 -5.62 -11.90
CA ARG A 75 22.11 -5.56 -12.98
C ARG A 75 21.92 -6.66 -14.02
N GLU A 76 21.46 -7.83 -13.59
CA GLU A 76 21.32 -9.02 -14.45
C GLU A 76 19.91 -9.15 -15.06
N ASN A 77 18.94 -8.33 -14.64
CA ASN A 77 17.57 -8.44 -15.11
C ASN A 77 17.32 -7.63 -16.40
N SER A 78 16.83 -8.31 -17.44
CA SER A 78 16.56 -7.73 -18.76
C SER A 78 15.47 -6.63 -18.77
N SER A 79 14.60 -6.62 -17.76
CA SER A 79 13.54 -5.62 -17.60
C SER A 79 14.03 -4.35 -16.89
N VAL A 80 15.30 -4.30 -16.48
CA VAL A 80 15.91 -3.15 -15.82
C VAL A 80 16.93 -2.49 -16.75
N LYS A 81 16.86 -1.16 -16.87
CA LYS A 81 17.86 -0.34 -17.55
C LYS A 81 18.42 0.70 -16.59
N ILE A 82 19.72 0.67 -16.37
CA ILE A 82 20.41 1.60 -15.48
C ILE A 82 21.00 2.74 -16.32
N HIS A 83 20.64 3.98 -15.97
CA HIS A 83 21.11 5.19 -16.65
C HIS A 83 21.91 6.05 -15.68
N TYR A 84 23.21 6.17 -15.95
CA TYR A 84 24.10 6.96 -15.11
C TYR A 84 24.12 8.44 -15.49
N LEU A 85 23.98 9.29 -14.49
CA LEU A 85 24.16 10.74 -14.59
C LEU A 85 25.64 11.10 -14.61
N LYS A 86 25.98 12.16 -15.36
CA LYS A 86 27.34 12.71 -15.34
C LYS A 86 27.55 13.54 -14.06
N PRO A 87 28.55 13.22 -13.22
CA PRO A 87 28.81 13.99 -12.01
C PRO A 87 29.18 15.45 -12.35
N PRO A 88 28.86 16.42 -11.45
CA PRO A 88 29.24 17.80 -11.64
C PRO A 88 30.77 17.95 -11.66
N PRO A 89 31.33 18.86 -12.47
CA PRO A 89 32.76 19.11 -12.48
C PRO A 89 33.24 19.63 -11.12
N GLU A 90 34.38 19.11 -10.64
CA GLU A 90 35.01 19.54 -9.39
C GLU A 90 35.62 20.93 -9.57
N LEU A 91 34.89 21.96 -9.16
CA LEU A 91 35.28 23.37 -9.29
C LEU A 91 35.53 24.05 -7.94
N GLN A 92 35.62 23.27 -6.86
CA GLN A 92 35.77 23.78 -5.49
C GLN A 92 37.10 24.52 -5.28
N ASP A 93 38.14 24.20 -6.06
CA ASP A 93 39.45 24.87 -5.97
C ASP A 93 39.55 26.14 -6.83
N ARG A 94 38.55 26.43 -7.69
CA ARG A 94 38.59 27.56 -8.65
C ARG A 94 37.54 28.64 -8.40
N LEU A 95 36.49 28.36 -7.64
CA LEU A 95 35.37 29.27 -7.41
C LEU A 95 35.02 29.33 -5.92
N SER A 96 34.51 30.47 -5.46
CA SER A 96 33.93 30.58 -4.12
C SER A 96 32.68 29.68 -3.96
N ARG A 97 32.30 29.36 -2.72
CA ARG A 97 31.29 28.34 -2.40
C ARG A 97 29.94 28.57 -3.10
N LEU A 98 29.43 29.79 -3.14
CA LEU A 98 28.09 30.10 -3.67
C LEU A 98 27.99 29.88 -5.21
N PRO A 99 28.86 30.43 -6.07
CA PRO A 99 28.89 30.11 -7.50
C PRO A 99 29.05 28.61 -7.79
N SER A 100 29.84 27.89 -6.99
CA SER A 100 30.02 26.45 -7.13
C SER A 100 28.72 25.68 -6.90
N TYR A 101 27.94 26.04 -5.87
CA TYR A 101 26.61 25.44 -5.63
C TYR A 101 25.62 25.75 -6.77
N ILE A 102 25.59 26.99 -7.27
CA ILE A 102 24.70 27.37 -8.38
C ILE A 102 25.04 26.56 -9.62
N LEU A 103 26.32 26.47 -9.97
CA LEU A 103 26.78 25.72 -11.14
C LEU A 103 26.51 24.21 -10.99
N LYS A 104 26.67 23.66 -9.77
CA LYS A 104 26.29 22.29 -9.45
C LYS A 104 24.80 22.05 -9.70
N VAL A 105 23.93 22.91 -9.19
CA VAL A 105 22.47 22.79 -9.38
C VAL A 105 22.10 22.89 -10.85
N LEU A 106 22.67 23.83 -11.59
CA LEU A 106 22.46 23.98 -13.04
C LEU A 106 22.90 22.73 -13.80
N TRP A 107 24.10 22.23 -13.51
CA TRP A 107 24.62 21.00 -14.11
C TRP A 107 23.69 19.82 -13.85
N GLN A 108 23.34 19.59 -12.58
CA GLN A 108 22.44 18.50 -12.18
C GLN A 108 21.06 18.61 -12.84
N THR A 109 20.53 19.83 -12.97
CA THR A 109 19.26 20.10 -13.67
C THR A 109 19.35 19.66 -15.12
N VAL A 110 20.38 20.09 -15.84
CA VAL A 110 20.56 19.78 -17.27
C VAL A 110 20.81 18.28 -17.46
N THR A 111 21.69 17.67 -16.69
CA THR A 111 22.01 16.23 -16.84
C THR A 111 20.83 15.34 -16.50
N LEU A 112 20.11 15.64 -15.40
CA LEU A 112 18.94 14.87 -15.01
C LEU A 112 17.83 15.02 -16.05
N ALA A 113 17.52 16.25 -16.49
CA ALA A 113 16.52 16.47 -17.52
C ALA A 113 16.91 15.77 -18.84
N ALA A 114 18.16 15.87 -19.28
CA ALA A 114 18.62 15.25 -20.53
C ALA A 114 18.51 13.72 -20.52
N VAL A 115 18.71 13.06 -19.38
CA VAL A 115 18.51 11.61 -19.24
C VAL A 115 17.03 11.27 -19.12
N LEU A 116 16.28 12.03 -18.30
CA LEU A 116 14.90 11.74 -17.98
C LEU A 116 13.97 11.93 -19.18
N PHE A 117 14.15 13.00 -19.96
CA PHE A 117 13.34 13.27 -21.17
C PHE A 117 13.65 12.33 -22.35
N LYS A 118 14.70 11.51 -22.25
CA LYS A 118 14.92 10.38 -23.18
C LYS A 118 14.15 9.13 -22.77
N GLN A 119 13.64 9.10 -21.54
CA GLN A 119 12.82 8.00 -21.07
C GLN A 119 11.36 8.29 -21.39
N HIS A 120 10.62 7.23 -21.69
CA HIS A 120 9.18 7.26 -21.86
C HIS A 120 8.60 6.35 -20.79
N SER A 121 8.29 6.89 -19.61
CA SER A 121 7.72 6.12 -18.49
C SER A 121 6.36 6.67 -18.04
N SER A 122 5.44 5.77 -17.74
CA SER A 122 4.08 6.04 -17.26
C SER A 122 4.07 6.47 -15.79
N TYR A 123 5.07 6.03 -15.03
CA TYR A 123 5.25 6.35 -13.63
C TYR A 123 6.66 6.88 -13.39
N LEU A 124 6.80 7.81 -12.46
CA LEU A 124 8.09 8.22 -11.92
C LEU A 124 7.99 8.23 -10.41
N ILE A 125 8.91 7.52 -9.76
CA ILE A 125 9.13 7.62 -8.32
C ILE A 125 10.50 8.23 -8.08
N MET A 126 10.55 9.26 -7.24
CA MET A 126 11.80 9.89 -6.83
C MET A 126 12.05 9.74 -5.34
N GLN A 127 13.33 9.63 -4.98
CA GLN A 127 13.79 9.76 -3.61
C GLN A 127 13.85 11.24 -3.20
N ASN A 128 13.31 11.57 -2.03
CA ASN A 128 13.63 12.82 -1.35
C ASN A 128 14.26 12.53 0.01
N PRO A 129 15.46 13.05 0.32
CA PRO A 129 16.29 14.03 -0.41
C PRO A 129 17.24 13.42 -1.48
N PRO A 130 17.90 14.24 -2.34
CA PRO A 130 17.85 15.72 -2.38
C PRO A 130 16.67 16.27 -3.18
N ALA A 131 16.05 17.32 -2.66
CA ALA A 131 14.95 18.01 -3.34
C ALA A 131 15.41 18.89 -4.50
N ILE A 132 16.52 19.62 -4.33
CA ILE A 132 17.01 20.58 -5.33
C ILE A 132 18.18 19.96 -6.11
N PRO A 133 18.13 19.91 -7.45
CA PRO A 133 17.03 20.31 -8.34
C PRO A 133 15.98 19.21 -8.59
N THR A 134 16.15 18.01 -8.03
CA THR A 134 15.42 16.78 -8.37
C THR A 134 13.91 16.93 -8.45
N ILE A 135 13.27 17.45 -7.40
CA ILE A 135 11.80 17.51 -7.29
C ILE A 135 11.17 18.35 -8.40
N PHE A 136 11.83 19.47 -8.75
CA PHE A 136 11.41 20.33 -9.83
C PHE A 136 11.56 19.64 -11.19
N VAL A 137 12.71 19.01 -11.46
CA VAL A 137 12.98 18.35 -12.75
C VAL A 137 12.04 17.15 -12.95
N CYS A 138 11.83 16.35 -11.91
CA CYS A 138 10.91 15.21 -11.94
C CYS A 138 9.46 15.66 -12.15
N TRP A 139 9.00 16.68 -11.42
CA TRP A 139 7.69 17.28 -11.64
C TRP A 139 7.54 17.80 -13.08
N LEU A 140 8.54 18.53 -13.59
CA LEU A 140 8.52 19.10 -14.93
C LEU A 140 8.41 18.02 -16.01
N TYR A 141 9.18 16.95 -15.88
CA TYR A 141 9.08 15.78 -16.74
C TYR A 141 7.68 15.16 -16.66
N CYS A 142 7.19 14.85 -15.46
CA CYS A 142 5.87 14.24 -15.27
C CYS A 142 4.75 15.08 -15.86
N PHE A 143 4.82 16.41 -15.70
CA PHE A 143 3.91 17.35 -16.32
C PHE A 143 3.99 17.32 -17.86
N ALA A 144 5.20 17.31 -18.41
CA ALA A 144 5.43 17.32 -19.86
C ALA A 144 5.00 16.02 -20.54
N VAL A 145 5.26 14.85 -19.92
CA VAL A 145 4.99 13.53 -20.53
C VAL A 145 3.72 12.84 -19.98
N ARG A 146 2.99 13.48 -19.05
CA ARG A 146 1.83 12.90 -18.34
C ARG A 146 2.14 11.58 -17.63
N ALA A 147 3.28 11.55 -16.93
CA ALA A 147 3.60 10.48 -16.00
C ALA A 147 2.98 10.75 -14.62
N GLN A 148 2.66 9.70 -13.87
CA GLN A 148 2.26 9.80 -12.47
C GLN A 148 3.49 10.16 -11.63
N PHE A 149 3.44 11.31 -10.96
CA PHE A 149 4.54 11.81 -10.14
C PHE A 149 4.43 11.32 -8.68
N ILE A 150 5.32 10.43 -8.30
CA ILE A 150 5.36 9.80 -6.97
C ILE A 150 6.64 10.25 -6.26
N ILE A 151 6.51 10.60 -4.98
CA ILE A 151 7.66 10.93 -4.12
C ILE A 151 7.73 9.91 -2.99
N ASP A 152 8.92 9.38 -2.74
CA ASP A 152 9.23 8.60 -1.54
C ASP A 152 10.07 9.46 -0.59
N TRP A 153 9.45 9.86 0.52
CA TRP A 153 10.00 10.78 1.52
C TRP A 153 10.78 9.99 2.57
N HIS A 154 12.10 10.15 2.58
CA HIS A 154 13.02 9.53 3.55
C HIS A 154 13.44 10.52 4.61
N ASN A 155 13.65 11.78 4.20
CA ASN A 155 13.95 12.90 5.07
C ASN A 155 13.60 14.21 4.35
N TYR A 156 13.87 15.36 4.99
CA TYR A 156 13.71 16.65 4.35
C TYR A 156 15.06 17.24 3.92
N ALA A 157 15.14 17.70 2.67
CA ALA A 157 16.36 18.29 2.13
C ALA A 157 16.75 19.56 2.89
N HIS A 158 15.77 20.38 3.31
CA HIS A 158 16.04 21.57 4.11
C HIS A 158 16.54 21.25 5.52
N SER A 159 16.11 20.16 6.16
CA SER A 159 16.61 19.78 7.49
C SER A 159 18.05 19.29 7.42
N ILE A 160 18.41 18.51 6.39
CA ILE A 160 19.81 18.12 6.15
C ILE A 160 20.67 19.36 5.88
N MET A 161 20.20 20.28 5.02
CA MET A 161 20.93 21.52 4.73
C MET A 161 21.14 22.39 5.97
N ALA A 162 20.19 22.35 6.93
CA ALA A 162 20.27 23.10 8.17
C ALA A 162 21.39 22.63 9.11
N LEU A 163 21.90 21.39 8.97
CA LEU A 163 23.04 20.91 9.76
C LEU A 163 24.30 21.74 9.46
N SER A 164 24.57 22.03 8.18
CA SER A 164 25.77 22.77 7.78
C SER A 164 25.60 24.30 7.77
N LEU A 165 24.41 24.82 7.48
CA LEU A 165 24.17 26.27 7.32
C LEU A 165 23.39 26.91 8.48
N GLY A 166 22.79 26.11 9.35
CA GLY A 166 21.89 26.57 10.41
C GLY A 166 20.45 26.79 9.93
N ARG A 167 19.48 26.56 10.83
CA ARG A 167 18.02 26.58 10.54
C ARG A 167 17.49 27.92 10.03
N ASN A 168 18.13 29.03 10.42
CA ASN A 168 17.67 30.38 10.06
C ASN A 168 18.23 30.88 8.73
N HIS A 169 19.09 30.12 8.07
CA HIS A 169 19.74 30.52 6.82
C HIS A 169 18.73 30.66 5.66
N LEU A 170 18.90 31.68 4.82
CA LEU A 170 17.96 31.96 3.71
C LEU A 170 17.82 30.79 2.73
N LEU A 171 18.91 30.11 2.41
CA LEU A 171 18.88 28.93 1.52
C LEU A 171 18.08 27.76 2.11
N VAL A 172 18.09 27.57 3.43
CA VAL A 172 17.31 26.53 4.12
C VAL A 172 15.82 26.84 4.00
N LYS A 173 15.43 28.11 4.20
CA LYS A 173 14.04 28.56 4.02
C LYS A 173 13.57 28.39 2.57
N ALA A 174 14.42 28.76 1.61
CA ALA A 174 14.13 28.57 0.19
C ALA A 174 13.97 27.09 -0.18
N ALA A 175 14.84 26.21 0.34
CA ALA A 175 14.73 24.77 0.14
C ALA A 175 13.42 24.21 0.69
N LYS A 176 13.02 24.63 1.90
CA LYS A 176 11.73 24.25 2.49
C LYS A 176 10.56 24.66 1.57
N CYS A 177 10.54 25.90 1.08
CA CYS A 177 9.50 26.37 0.17
C CYS A 177 9.42 25.54 -1.12
N ILE A 178 10.56 25.18 -1.71
CA ILE A 178 10.62 24.36 -2.92
C ILE A 178 10.10 22.94 -2.64
N GLU A 179 10.53 22.31 -1.55
CA GLU A 179 10.04 21.00 -1.11
C GLU A 179 8.52 20.99 -0.91
N THR A 180 7.99 21.97 -0.18
CA THR A 180 6.55 22.07 0.09
C THR A 180 5.75 22.28 -1.21
N PHE A 181 6.18 23.22 -2.06
CA PHE A 181 5.42 23.59 -3.26
C PHE A 181 5.35 22.43 -4.27
N PHE A 182 6.49 21.84 -4.63
CA PHE A 182 6.53 20.75 -5.60
C PHE A 182 6.11 19.42 -4.98
N GLY A 183 6.31 19.22 -3.68
CA GLY A 183 5.80 18.06 -2.96
C GLY A 183 4.29 17.92 -3.07
N ARG A 184 3.54 19.04 -2.96
CA ARG A 184 2.08 19.09 -3.17
C ARG A 184 1.63 18.72 -4.58
N GLN A 185 2.52 18.75 -5.57
CA GLN A 185 2.19 18.40 -6.94
C GLN A 185 2.28 16.89 -7.23
N ALA A 186 2.79 16.10 -6.28
CA ALA A 186 2.82 14.65 -6.41
C ALA A 186 1.41 14.07 -6.33
N CYS A 187 1.09 13.12 -7.20
CA CYS A 187 -0.21 12.43 -7.19
C CYS A 187 -0.30 11.39 -6.08
N LYS A 188 0.84 10.83 -5.67
CA LYS A 188 0.99 9.89 -4.55
C LYS A 188 2.29 10.17 -3.82
N SER A 189 2.32 9.91 -2.52
CA SER A 189 3.54 10.01 -1.71
C SER A 189 3.66 8.79 -0.80
N PHE A 190 4.88 8.27 -0.65
CA PHE A 190 5.26 7.33 0.39
C PHE A 190 6.12 8.04 1.43
N CYS A 191 6.09 7.58 2.68
CA CYS A 191 6.97 8.08 3.72
C CYS A 191 7.40 6.94 4.65
N VAL A 192 8.56 7.13 5.30
CA VAL A 192 9.22 6.11 6.13
C VAL A 192 8.56 5.89 7.49
N THR A 193 7.78 6.86 8.00
CA THR A 193 7.20 6.82 9.36
C THR A 193 5.81 7.42 9.44
N LYS A 194 5.05 7.03 10.47
CA LYS A 194 3.78 7.69 10.82
C LYS A 194 4.02 9.13 11.25
N ALA A 195 5.08 9.39 12.00
CA ALA A 195 5.46 10.74 12.38
C ALA A 195 5.66 11.65 11.15
N MET A 196 6.34 11.16 10.11
CA MET A 196 6.50 11.89 8.85
C MET A 196 5.17 12.05 8.10
N LYS A 197 4.32 11.02 8.04
CA LYS A 197 2.98 11.12 7.43
C LYS A 197 2.18 12.27 8.04
N MET A 198 2.09 12.31 9.37
CA MET A 198 1.37 13.35 10.10
C MET A 198 1.99 14.72 9.81
N ASN A 199 3.31 14.84 9.88
CA ASN A 199 3.99 16.10 9.62
C ASN A 199 3.79 16.61 8.17
N LEU A 200 3.87 15.73 7.17
CA LEU A 200 3.61 16.07 5.77
C LEU A 200 2.17 16.56 5.55
N GLU A 201 1.19 15.94 6.20
CA GLU A 201 -0.22 16.32 6.08
C GLU A 201 -0.51 17.64 6.81
N GLU A 202 -0.05 17.80 8.05
CA GLU A 202 -0.33 18.97 8.89
C GLU A 202 0.43 20.21 8.41
N GLU A 203 1.73 20.10 8.15
CA GLU A 203 2.55 21.24 7.75
C GLU A 203 2.39 21.56 6.26
N TRP A 204 2.38 20.52 5.44
CA TRP A 204 2.47 20.66 3.98
C TRP A 204 1.22 20.23 3.24
N GLY A 205 0.16 19.72 3.88
CA GLY A 205 -1.05 19.28 3.17
C GLY A 205 -0.78 18.15 2.17
N ILE A 206 0.31 17.39 2.34
CA ILE A 206 0.70 16.28 1.47
C ILE A 206 0.21 14.99 2.11
N LYS A 207 -0.71 14.29 1.42
CA LYS A 207 -1.18 12.97 1.85
C LYS A 207 -0.18 11.90 1.43
N ALA A 208 0.43 11.26 2.40
CA ALA A 208 1.39 10.18 2.19
C ALA A 208 0.91 8.86 2.80
N GLU A 209 1.30 7.75 2.18
CA GLU A 209 1.17 6.41 2.74
C GLU A 209 2.45 6.00 3.45
N VAL A 210 2.31 5.36 4.62
CA VAL A 210 3.48 4.88 5.37
C VAL A 210 3.95 3.57 4.75
N LEU A 211 5.17 3.58 4.22
CA LEU A 211 5.88 2.40 3.74
C LEU A 211 7.14 2.24 4.58
N TYR A 212 7.03 1.48 5.66
CA TYR A 212 8.16 1.16 6.53
C TYR A 212 9.23 0.36 5.77
N ASP A 213 10.50 0.65 6.05
CA ASP A 213 11.58 -0.24 5.64
C ASP A 213 11.46 -1.60 6.33
N ARG A 214 11.80 -2.63 5.56
CA ARG A 214 11.81 -4.03 5.99
C ARG A 214 13.06 -4.69 5.41
N PRO A 215 13.62 -5.69 6.11
CA PRO A 215 14.87 -6.31 5.68
C PRO A 215 14.66 -7.04 4.36
N ALA A 216 15.67 -6.96 3.49
CA ALA A 216 15.77 -7.82 2.33
C ALA A 216 16.05 -9.27 2.75
N ASP A 217 15.90 -10.20 1.81
CA ASP A 217 16.00 -11.64 2.10
C ASP A 217 17.42 -12.06 2.51
N GLU A 218 18.45 -11.31 2.10
CA GLU A 218 19.85 -11.53 2.49
C GLU A 218 20.14 -11.26 3.98
N PHE A 219 19.30 -10.45 4.64
CA PHE A 219 19.40 -10.20 6.07
C PHE A 219 18.55 -11.23 6.81
N HIS A 220 19.18 -12.34 7.19
CA HIS A 220 18.57 -13.44 7.92
C HIS A 220 19.50 -13.99 9.01
N PRO A 221 18.98 -14.65 10.06
CA PRO A 221 19.80 -15.41 10.99
C PRO A 221 20.56 -16.52 10.28
N ILE A 222 21.78 -16.82 10.73
CA ILE A 222 22.63 -17.86 10.14
C ILE A 222 22.83 -19.03 11.11
N ARG A 223 23.22 -20.19 10.57
CA ARG A 223 23.61 -21.34 11.39
C ARG A 223 24.99 -21.13 12.02
N LEU A 224 25.28 -21.91 13.06
CA LEU A 224 26.54 -21.79 13.80
C LEU A 224 27.75 -22.17 12.93
N GLU A 225 27.57 -23.08 11.99
CA GLU A 225 28.58 -23.49 11.01
C GLU A 225 28.94 -22.33 10.09
N GLU A 226 27.94 -21.60 9.57
CA GLU A 226 28.15 -20.41 8.73
C GLU A 226 28.88 -19.30 9.50
N LYS A 227 28.52 -19.11 10.79
CA LYS A 227 29.23 -18.21 11.69
C LYS A 227 30.69 -18.63 11.85
N HIS A 228 30.96 -19.92 12.05
CA HIS A 228 32.32 -20.45 12.19
C HIS A 228 33.15 -20.26 10.92
N GLU A 229 32.59 -20.54 9.75
CA GLU A 229 33.25 -20.34 8.46
C GLU A 229 33.60 -18.88 8.20
N LEU A 230 32.66 -17.96 8.46
CA LEU A 230 32.91 -16.52 8.36
C LEU A 230 34.06 -16.11 9.27
N LEU A 231 33.99 -16.46 10.56
CA LEU A 231 34.97 -16.03 11.56
C LEU A 231 36.35 -16.62 11.28
N LEU A 232 36.45 -17.87 10.83
CA LEU A 232 37.71 -18.46 10.36
C LEU A 232 38.30 -17.69 9.19
N ARG A 233 37.48 -17.35 8.18
CA ARG A 233 37.94 -16.54 7.05
C ARG A 233 38.42 -15.15 7.50
N LEU A 234 37.66 -14.47 8.36
CA LEU A 234 38.06 -13.16 8.89
C LEU A 234 39.33 -13.25 9.76
N SER A 235 39.52 -14.35 10.50
CA SER A 235 40.72 -14.58 11.33
C SER A 235 42.03 -14.62 10.54
N LYS A 236 41.98 -14.85 9.23
CA LYS A 236 43.18 -14.82 8.37
C LYS A 236 43.70 -13.39 8.20
N THR A 237 42.84 -12.40 8.36
CA THR A 237 43.13 -10.98 8.17
C THR A 237 43.14 -10.22 9.49
N TYR A 238 42.26 -10.58 10.42
CA TYR A 238 42.09 -9.91 11.71
C TYR A 238 42.34 -10.92 12.84
N ASP A 239 43.52 -10.83 13.46
CA ASP A 239 43.95 -11.76 14.52
C ASP A 239 43.00 -11.83 15.72
N VAL A 240 42.20 -10.77 15.95
CA VAL A 240 41.19 -10.72 17.03
C VAL A 240 40.15 -11.85 16.94
N PHE A 241 39.93 -12.41 15.74
CA PHE A 241 39.00 -13.53 15.52
C PHE A 241 39.64 -14.91 15.64
N LYS A 242 40.97 -14.98 15.78
CA LYS A 242 41.73 -16.23 15.74
C LYS A 242 41.57 -17.02 17.03
N GLY A 243 41.40 -18.33 16.90
CA GLY A 243 41.39 -19.25 18.03
C GLY A 243 42.80 -19.72 18.42
N ASP A 244 42.87 -20.40 19.56
CA ASP A 244 44.07 -21.02 20.12
C ASP A 244 44.40 -22.41 19.54
N LYS A 245 43.41 -23.08 18.94
CA LYS A 245 43.53 -24.42 18.35
C LYS A 245 43.43 -24.36 16.84
N LYS A 246 43.86 -25.44 16.18
CA LYS A 246 43.61 -25.64 14.74
C LYS A 246 42.10 -25.78 14.52
N ASN A 247 41.55 -25.01 13.57
CA ASN A 247 40.11 -24.97 13.27
C ASN A 247 39.24 -24.45 14.44
N SER A 248 39.74 -23.46 15.20
CA SER A 248 38.94 -22.69 16.15
C SER A 248 39.07 -21.19 15.91
N THR A 249 38.11 -20.44 16.44
CA THR A 249 38.05 -18.98 16.41
C THR A 249 38.01 -18.45 17.86
N ALA A 250 38.02 -17.13 18.04
CA ALA A 250 37.78 -16.51 19.35
C ALA A 250 36.41 -16.92 19.94
N PHE A 251 35.42 -17.25 19.09
CA PHE A 251 34.04 -17.49 19.49
C PHE A 251 33.56 -18.94 19.40
N THR A 252 34.12 -19.72 18.47
CA THR A 252 33.65 -21.07 18.10
C THR A 252 34.79 -22.06 18.00
N GLU A 253 34.53 -23.33 18.29
CA GLU A 253 35.47 -24.42 18.05
C GLU A 253 34.78 -25.62 17.39
N CYS A 254 35.53 -26.32 16.54
CA CYS A 254 35.14 -27.59 15.93
C CYS A 254 35.60 -28.73 16.85
N LEU A 255 34.66 -29.50 17.38
CA LEU A 255 34.94 -30.66 18.22
C LEU A 255 35.50 -31.83 17.37
N PRO A 256 36.16 -32.84 17.98
CA PRO A 256 36.75 -33.96 17.24
C PRO A 256 35.77 -34.76 16.37
N ASP A 257 34.48 -34.74 16.71
CA ASP A 257 33.38 -35.37 15.97
C ASP A 257 32.86 -34.50 14.80
N GLY A 258 33.45 -33.32 14.59
CA GLY A 258 33.08 -32.36 13.55
C GLY A 258 31.99 -31.36 13.95
N VAL A 259 31.42 -31.46 15.16
CA VAL A 259 30.36 -30.56 15.62
C VAL A 259 30.94 -29.20 15.99
N ILE A 260 30.32 -28.13 15.48
CA ILE A 260 30.72 -26.76 15.81
C ILE A 260 29.96 -26.31 17.07
N VAL A 261 30.68 -25.78 18.05
CA VAL A 261 30.10 -25.25 19.30
C VAL A 261 30.63 -23.84 19.61
N LEU A 262 29.85 -23.07 20.37
CA LEU A 262 30.30 -21.80 20.95
C LEU A 262 31.26 -22.09 22.12
N ARG A 263 32.35 -21.33 22.22
CA ARG A 263 33.30 -21.47 23.32
C ARG A 263 32.69 -20.94 24.63
N PRO A 264 32.88 -21.64 25.76
CA PRO A 264 32.25 -21.27 27.04
C PRO A 264 32.78 -19.97 27.66
N ASN A 265 34.00 -19.55 27.29
CA ASN A 265 34.66 -18.33 27.76
C ASN A 265 34.95 -17.36 26.59
N ARG A 266 34.10 -17.35 25.56
CA ARG A 266 34.27 -16.45 24.42
C ARG A 266 34.06 -14.98 24.83
N PRO A 267 34.74 -14.03 24.17
CA PRO A 267 34.41 -12.61 24.30
C PRO A 267 33.00 -12.30 23.77
N GLY A 268 32.48 -11.14 24.15
CA GLY A 268 31.28 -10.55 23.55
C GLY A 268 31.58 -9.89 22.22
N LEU A 269 30.73 -10.09 21.21
CA LEU A 269 30.84 -9.44 19.89
C LEU A 269 29.80 -8.33 19.76
N ILE A 270 30.27 -7.09 19.69
CA ILE A 270 29.43 -5.92 19.43
C ILE A 270 29.65 -5.47 17.98
N VAL A 271 28.58 -5.12 17.27
CA VAL A 271 28.69 -4.53 15.93
C VAL A 271 27.99 -3.18 15.89
N SER A 272 28.67 -2.17 15.34
CA SER A 272 28.05 -0.92 14.92
C SER A 272 28.27 -0.71 13.43
N SER A 273 27.19 -0.43 12.71
CA SER A 273 27.24 -0.08 11.29
C SER A 273 27.02 1.42 11.15
N THR A 274 27.84 2.12 10.36
CA THR A 274 27.86 3.58 10.34
C THR A 274 28.18 4.16 8.96
N SER A 275 27.72 5.39 8.73
CA SER A 275 28.10 6.21 7.59
C SER A 275 29.20 7.21 7.91
N TRP A 276 29.71 7.24 9.15
CA TRP A 276 30.71 8.18 9.69
C TRP A 276 30.38 9.65 9.38
N THR A 277 29.11 10.01 9.55
CA THR A 277 28.56 11.34 9.29
C THR A 277 28.22 12.08 10.60
N GLU A 278 27.98 13.38 10.52
CA GLU A 278 27.75 14.25 11.70
C GLU A 278 26.52 13.88 12.53
N ASP A 279 25.58 13.11 11.98
CA ASP A 279 24.39 12.60 12.65
C ASP A 279 24.63 11.35 13.52
N GLU A 280 25.86 10.81 13.51
CA GLU A 280 26.30 9.65 14.30
C GLU A 280 27.49 10.03 15.19
N ASP A 281 27.23 10.46 16.43
CA ASP A 281 28.31 10.81 17.37
C ASP A 281 28.90 9.58 18.05
N PHE A 282 30.05 9.13 17.55
CA PHE A 282 30.76 7.96 18.09
C PHE A 282 31.45 8.20 19.43
N SER A 283 31.58 9.44 19.91
CA SER A 283 32.11 9.69 21.25
C SER A 283 31.29 8.95 22.31
N VAL A 284 29.96 8.91 22.12
CA VAL A 284 28.99 8.23 22.99
C VAL A 284 29.31 6.74 23.15
N LEU A 285 29.63 6.03 22.05
CA LEU A 285 30.00 4.61 22.12
C LEU A 285 31.41 4.43 22.72
N LEU A 286 32.36 5.27 22.35
CA LEU A 286 33.74 5.15 22.84
C LEU A 286 33.86 5.44 24.34
N ASP A 287 33.07 6.37 24.86
CA ASP A 287 33.03 6.69 26.28
C ASP A 287 32.28 5.62 27.06
N ALA A 288 31.21 5.04 26.50
CA ALA A 288 30.52 3.90 27.09
C ALA A 288 31.42 2.63 27.19
N LEU A 289 32.26 2.40 26.17
CA LEU A 289 33.23 1.29 26.19
C LEU A 289 34.39 1.56 27.16
N GLU A 290 34.80 2.82 27.35
CA GLU A 290 35.79 3.18 28.36
C GLU A 290 35.25 2.95 29.79
N ASP A 291 34.00 3.32 30.06
CA ASP A 291 33.33 3.00 31.33
C ASP A 291 33.22 1.49 31.55
N TYR A 292 32.85 0.73 30.50
CA TYR A 292 32.83 -0.73 30.56
C TYR A 292 34.19 -1.29 30.97
N GLU A 293 35.28 -0.82 30.35
CA GLU A 293 36.62 -1.30 30.62
C GLU A 293 37.08 -1.07 32.07
N ILE A 294 36.75 0.09 32.65
CA ILE A 294 37.06 0.40 34.06
C ILE A 294 36.40 -0.62 35.01
N VAL A 295 35.18 -1.07 34.67
CA VAL A 295 34.42 -2.01 35.50
C VAL A 295 34.88 -3.47 35.31
N VAL A 296 35.52 -3.82 34.18
CA VAL A 296 36.10 -5.17 34.03
C VAL A 296 37.20 -5.40 35.08
N ASP A 297 38.06 -4.40 35.30
CA ASP A 297 39.17 -4.46 36.26
C ASP A 297 38.68 -4.63 37.73
N THR A 298 37.44 -4.22 38.07
CA THR A 298 36.88 -4.41 39.42
C THR A 298 36.37 -5.83 39.67
N ASN A 299 36.12 -6.60 38.60
CA ASN A 299 35.62 -7.98 38.60
C ASN A 299 34.29 -8.22 39.35
N GLU A 300 33.55 -7.17 39.75
CA GLU A 300 32.28 -7.31 40.48
C GLU A 300 31.15 -7.90 39.62
N LEU A 301 31.15 -7.56 38.33
CA LEU A 301 30.11 -7.95 37.37
C LEU A 301 30.48 -9.17 36.52
N LYS A 302 31.69 -9.73 36.66
CA LYS A 302 32.23 -10.83 35.84
C LYS A 302 31.97 -10.59 34.35
N LEU A 303 32.46 -9.47 33.85
CA LEU A 303 32.32 -9.04 32.46
C LEU A 303 33.36 -9.75 31.58
N PRO A 304 33.01 -10.20 30.37
CA PRO A 304 33.96 -10.72 29.40
C PRO A 304 34.75 -9.59 28.71
N ASP A 305 35.84 -9.95 28.04
CA ASP A 305 36.44 -9.10 27.02
C ASP A 305 35.42 -8.83 25.89
N LEU A 306 35.51 -7.68 25.24
CA LEU A 306 34.65 -7.28 24.14
C LEU A 306 35.43 -7.09 22.85
N ILE A 307 34.87 -7.58 21.75
CA ILE A 307 35.32 -7.26 20.39
C ILE A 307 34.24 -6.36 19.78
N CYS A 308 34.57 -5.10 19.55
CA CYS A 308 33.70 -4.12 18.91
C CYS A 308 34.09 -3.95 17.44
N VAL A 309 33.19 -4.32 16.55
CA VAL A 309 33.38 -4.17 15.10
C VAL A 309 32.59 -2.95 14.63
N ILE A 310 33.29 -1.94 14.14
CA ILE A 310 32.66 -0.74 13.56
C ILE A 310 32.87 -0.76 12.05
N THR A 311 31.82 -1.04 11.29
CA THR A 311 31.88 -1.13 9.83
C THR A 311 31.21 0.06 9.16
N GLY A 312 31.71 0.43 7.98
CA GLY A 312 31.20 1.55 7.21
C GLY A 312 32.26 2.48 6.68
N ARG A 313 31.82 3.48 5.91
CA ARG A 313 32.68 4.48 5.26
C ARG A 313 32.05 5.86 5.31
N GLY A 314 32.86 6.86 5.65
CA GLY A 314 32.48 8.25 5.54
C GLY A 314 33.54 9.21 6.11
N PRO A 315 33.24 10.51 6.13
CA PRO A 315 34.22 11.57 6.33
C PRO A 315 34.87 11.57 7.73
N LEU A 316 34.15 11.13 8.77
CA LEU A 316 34.66 11.17 10.15
C LEU A 316 35.40 9.89 10.58
N LYS A 317 35.60 8.92 9.68
CA LYS A 317 36.23 7.63 10.02
C LYS A 317 37.64 7.81 10.61
N ASP A 318 38.50 8.57 9.94
CA ASP A 318 39.89 8.75 10.37
C ASP A 318 40.00 9.54 11.67
N PHE A 319 39.07 10.48 11.89
CA PHE A 319 38.95 11.24 13.14
C PHE A 319 38.70 10.30 14.33
N TYR A 320 37.67 9.46 14.27
CA TYR A 320 37.36 8.54 15.36
C TYR A 320 38.39 7.41 15.50
N ILE A 321 39.00 6.93 14.41
CA ILE A 321 40.14 5.99 14.50
C ILE A 321 41.30 6.60 15.29
N SER A 322 41.56 7.90 15.12
CA SER A 322 42.59 8.60 15.88
C SER A 322 42.25 8.65 17.38
N ILE A 323 40.99 8.90 17.73
CA ILE A 323 40.50 8.85 19.13
C ILE A 323 40.66 7.44 19.71
N ILE A 324 40.24 6.41 18.98
CA ILE A 324 40.36 5.00 19.40
C ILE A 324 41.80 4.65 19.74
N LYS A 325 42.78 5.11 18.94
CA LYS A 325 44.22 4.86 19.17
C LYS A 325 44.80 5.60 20.38
N LEU A 326 44.19 6.71 20.80
CA LEU A 326 44.63 7.49 21.96
C LEU A 326 44.14 6.89 23.28
N LYS A 327 43.01 6.19 23.26
CA LYS A 327 42.49 5.46 24.42
C LYS A 327 43.32 4.20 24.68
N LYS A 328 43.43 3.82 25.95
CA LYS A 328 44.20 2.65 26.40
C LYS A 328 43.23 1.50 26.62
N TRP A 329 43.31 0.48 25.77
CA TRP A 329 42.43 -0.68 25.84
C TRP A 329 43.18 -1.93 26.30
N LYS A 330 42.59 -2.68 27.22
CA LYS A 330 43.02 -3.98 27.74
C LYS A 330 41.96 -5.05 27.50
N HIS A 331 40.69 -4.71 27.69
CA HIS A 331 39.56 -5.65 27.68
C HIS A 331 38.64 -5.43 26.48
N VAL A 332 38.68 -4.25 25.86
CA VAL A 332 37.93 -3.92 24.65
C VAL A 332 38.87 -3.90 23.45
N THR A 333 38.56 -4.64 22.39
CA THR A 333 39.27 -4.52 21.11
C THR A 333 38.34 -3.95 20.04
N ILE A 334 38.68 -2.77 19.51
CA ILE A 334 37.90 -2.12 18.46
C ILE A 334 38.58 -2.32 17.10
N ILE A 335 37.86 -2.87 16.12
CA ILE A 335 38.34 -3.01 14.74
C ILE A 335 37.37 -2.41 13.73
N THR A 336 37.89 -1.96 12.58
CA THR A 336 37.10 -1.36 11.50
C THR A 336 37.29 -2.11 10.17
N PRO A 337 36.84 -3.38 10.10
CA PRO A 337 37.15 -4.25 8.99
C PRO A 337 36.49 -3.77 7.69
N TRP A 338 37.16 -4.04 6.58
CA TRP A 338 36.50 -4.09 5.28
C TRP A 338 35.74 -5.42 5.16
N LEU A 339 34.49 -5.35 4.71
CA LEU A 339 33.62 -6.50 4.51
C LEU A 339 33.11 -6.51 3.08
N GLU A 340 33.09 -7.70 2.49
CA GLU A 340 32.37 -7.93 1.24
C GLU A 340 30.86 -7.82 1.47
N THR A 341 30.09 -7.49 0.43
CA THR A 341 28.62 -7.33 0.52
C THR A 341 27.94 -8.56 1.14
N GLU A 342 28.38 -9.76 0.80
CA GLU A 342 27.84 -11.03 1.31
C GLU A 342 28.26 -11.34 2.75
N ASP A 343 29.33 -10.72 3.24
CA ASP A 343 29.87 -10.95 4.58
C ASP A 343 29.21 -10.06 5.62
N TYR A 344 28.69 -8.91 5.20
CA TYR A 344 28.06 -7.94 6.09
C TYR A 344 26.84 -8.53 6.82
N PRO A 345 25.82 -9.12 6.15
CA PRO A 345 24.70 -9.76 6.85
C PRO A 345 25.14 -10.90 7.78
N LYS A 346 26.14 -11.70 7.36
CA LYS A 346 26.66 -12.81 8.17
C LYS A 346 27.38 -12.32 9.42
N LEU A 347 28.09 -11.19 9.35
CA LEU A 347 28.71 -10.57 10.51
C LEU A 347 27.65 -10.03 11.48
N LEU A 348 26.59 -9.37 10.98
CA LEU A 348 25.48 -8.92 11.81
C LEU A 348 24.83 -10.10 12.54
N ALA A 349 24.53 -11.18 11.81
CA ALA A 349 23.95 -12.41 12.37
C ALA A 349 24.90 -13.15 13.34
N SER A 350 26.21 -12.85 13.28
CA SER A 350 27.22 -13.43 14.17
C SER A 350 27.36 -12.66 15.49
N ALA A 351 26.93 -11.41 15.56
CA ALA A 351 27.11 -10.55 16.73
C ALA A 351 26.18 -10.90 17.89
N ASP A 352 26.55 -10.46 19.09
CA ASP A 352 25.77 -10.66 20.31
C ASP A 352 24.90 -9.44 20.65
N LEU A 353 25.32 -8.25 20.21
CA LEU A 353 24.58 -6.99 20.38
C LEU A 353 24.96 -5.97 19.30
N GLY A 354 23.97 -5.34 18.70
CA GLY A 354 24.15 -4.20 17.80
C GLY A 354 24.17 -2.87 18.56
N VAL A 355 24.86 -1.86 18.02
CA VAL A 355 24.75 -0.46 18.48
C VAL A 355 24.51 0.46 17.29
N SER A 356 23.47 1.29 17.38
CA SER A 356 23.15 2.33 16.39
C SER A 356 23.11 3.70 17.07
N LEU A 357 23.98 4.59 16.58
CA LEU A 357 24.07 6.00 17.01
C LEU A 357 23.34 6.95 16.09
N HIS A 358 22.66 6.43 15.06
CA HIS A 358 21.98 7.26 14.08
C HIS A 358 20.92 8.13 14.74
N SER A 359 20.99 9.42 14.45
CA SER A 359 19.96 10.39 14.78
C SER A 359 19.40 11.01 13.50
N SER A 360 18.08 11.21 13.44
CA SER A 360 17.47 11.82 12.26
C SER A 360 17.56 13.35 12.31
N SER A 361 18.08 13.99 11.26
CA SER A 361 18.17 15.46 11.16
C SER A 361 16.81 16.18 11.30
N SER A 362 15.73 15.54 10.84
CA SER A 362 14.34 16.00 11.01
C SER A 362 13.68 15.44 12.26
N GLY A 363 14.22 14.37 12.85
CA GLY A 363 13.59 13.58 13.90
C GLY A 363 12.54 12.57 13.40
N LEU A 364 12.33 12.46 12.08
CA LEU A 364 11.19 11.75 11.46
C LEU A 364 11.60 10.51 10.63
N ASP A 365 12.88 10.17 10.56
CA ASP A 365 13.43 9.07 9.78
C ASP A 365 13.84 7.87 10.66
N LEU A 366 13.86 6.66 10.12
CA LEU A 366 14.26 5.43 10.81
C LEU A 366 15.58 4.87 10.26
N PRO A 367 16.49 4.36 11.11
CA PRO A 367 17.76 3.83 10.66
C PRO A 367 17.57 2.49 9.93
N MET A 368 17.78 2.48 8.62
CA MET A 368 17.82 1.23 7.84
C MET A 368 18.83 0.20 8.40
N LYS A 369 19.95 0.66 8.96
CA LYS A 369 20.95 -0.23 9.57
C LYS A 369 20.39 -1.05 10.74
N VAL A 370 19.40 -0.52 11.47
CA VAL A 370 18.71 -1.27 12.54
C VAL A 370 17.75 -2.29 11.93
N VAL A 371 17.12 -1.96 10.81
CA VAL A 371 16.28 -2.90 10.05
C VAL A 371 17.12 -4.09 9.56
N ASP A 372 18.34 -3.85 9.09
CA ASP A 372 19.29 -4.90 8.68
C ASP A 372 19.68 -5.81 9.86
N MET A 373 20.03 -5.21 11.01
CA MET A 373 20.32 -5.94 12.25
C MET A 373 19.13 -6.79 12.71
N PHE A 374 17.91 -6.23 12.67
CA PHE A 374 16.68 -6.95 12.99
C PHE A 374 16.41 -8.09 12.01
N GLY A 375 16.69 -7.88 10.72
CA GLY A 375 16.64 -8.92 9.69
C GLY A 375 17.54 -10.11 10.02
N CYS A 376 18.74 -9.85 10.54
CA CYS A 376 19.69 -10.86 10.99
C CYS A 376 19.38 -11.47 12.38
N GLY A 377 18.33 -11.00 13.06
CA GLY A 377 17.98 -11.45 14.41
C GLY A 377 18.89 -10.91 15.50
N LEU A 378 19.58 -9.79 15.25
CA LEU A 378 20.47 -9.11 16.17
C LEU A 378 19.71 -8.01 16.93
N PRO A 379 19.55 -8.12 18.26
CA PRO A 379 19.03 -7.02 19.09
C PRO A 379 20.01 -5.84 19.12
N VAL A 380 19.50 -4.63 19.30
CA VAL A 380 20.29 -3.40 19.14
C VAL A 380 20.05 -2.44 20.30
N CYS A 381 21.12 -1.77 20.77
CA CYS A 381 21.01 -0.53 21.53
C CYS A 381 20.95 0.65 20.56
N VAL A 382 19.88 1.45 20.62
CA VAL A 382 19.66 2.57 19.67
C VAL A 382 19.52 3.90 20.38
N TYR A 383 20.16 4.93 19.85
CA TYR A 383 20.05 6.30 20.37
C TYR A 383 18.62 6.83 20.26
N LYS A 384 18.13 7.50 21.31
CA LYS A 384 16.75 7.98 21.41
C LYS A 384 16.53 9.28 20.62
N TYR A 385 15.53 9.27 19.75
CA TYR A 385 14.98 10.46 19.10
C TYR A 385 13.49 10.26 18.76
N GLN A 386 12.83 11.28 18.22
CA GLN A 386 11.36 11.40 18.20
C GLN A 386 10.61 10.16 17.67
N CYS A 387 10.89 9.65 16.48
CA CYS A 387 10.13 8.55 15.88
C CYS A 387 10.73 7.14 16.07
N ILE A 388 11.84 6.99 16.81
CA ILE A 388 12.53 5.68 16.92
C ILE A 388 11.65 4.57 17.50
N HIS A 389 10.68 4.94 18.33
CA HIS A 389 9.71 4.04 18.95
C HIS A 389 8.80 3.30 17.96
N GLU A 390 8.73 3.76 16.70
CA GLU A 390 8.03 3.05 15.63
C GLU A 390 8.76 1.76 15.20
N LEU A 391 10.09 1.68 15.40
CA LEU A 391 10.92 0.52 15.07
C LEU A 391 11.41 -0.21 16.34
N VAL A 392 11.92 0.53 17.32
CA VAL A 392 12.58 -0.01 18.52
C VAL A 392 11.75 0.28 19.76
N LYS A 393 11.31 -0.79 20.43
CA LYS A 393 10.55 -0.72 21.68
C LYS A 393 11.44 -1.19 22.83
N HIS A 394 11.83 -0.23 23.67
CA HIS A 394 12.75 -0.44 24.79
C HIS A 394 12.26 -1.59 25.70
N ASN A 395 13.13 -2.57 25.95
CA ASN A 395 12.87 -3.79 26.72
C ASN A 395 11.81 -4.76 26.15
N GLU A 396 11.26 -4.50 24.97
CA GLU A 396 10.39 -5.44 24.25
C GLU A 396 11.17 -6.20 23.17
N ASN A 397 11.72 -5.49 22.18
CA ASN A 397 12.47 -6.07 21.07
C ASN A 397 13.96 -5.71 21.10
N SER A 398 14.33 -4.63 21.79
CA SER A 398 15.68 -4.06 21.80
C SER A 398 15.80 -2.96 22.87
N LEU A 399 16.93 -2.24 22.89
CA LEU A 399 17.23 -1.22 23.89
C LEU A 399 17.34 0.17 23.27
N VAL A 400 17.00 1.18 24.06
CA VAL A 400 17.03 2.59 23.68
C VAL A 400 17.80 3.34 24.75
N PHE A 401 18.70 4.24 24.37
CA PHE A 401 19.52 5.02 25.30
C PHE A 401 19.56 6.52 24.91
N LEU A 402 19.84 7.39 25.89
CA LEU A 402 19.96 8.84 25.71
C LEU A 402 21.41 9.36 25.65
N GLY A 403 22.38 8.57 26.11
CA GLY A 403 23.78 8.99 26.17
C GLY A 403 24.72 7.86 26.55
N ASP A 404 25.99 8.22 26.72
CA ASP A 404 27.13 7.34 27.00
C ASP A 404 26.92 6.52 28.28
N ARG A 405 26.49 7.16 29.37
CA ARG A 405 26.27 6.47 30.66
C ARG A 405 25.21 5.39 30.59
N GLU A 406 24.07 5.70 29.97
CA GLU A 406 22.99 4.74 29.83
C GLU A 406 23.37 3.60 28.88
N LEU A 407 24.11 3.90 27.80
CA LEU A 407 24.66 2.88 26.92
C LEU A 407 25.64 1.97 27.69
N ALA A 408 26.54 2.54 28.50
CA ALA A 408 27.47 1.76 29.32
C ALA A 408 26.73 0.82 30.27
N ASP A 409 25.70 1.32 30.98
CA ASP A 409 24.87 0.52 31.87
C ASP A 409 24.16 -0.62 31.13
N GLN A 410 23.66 -0.36 29.92
CA GLN A 410 23.06 -1.37 29.06
C GLN A 410 24.09 -2.42 28.61
N LEU A 411 25.30 -2.03 28.22
CA LEU A 411 26.39 -2.94 27.87
C LEU A 411 26.81 -3.82 29.05
N LYS A 412 27.03 -3.21 30.22
CA LYS A 412 27.36 -3.92 31.47
C LYS A 412 26.25 -4.88 31.86
N SER A 413 24.99 -4.45 31.77
CA SER A 413 23.81 -5.29 32.05
C SER A 413 23.70 -6.46 31.08
N TRP A 414 23.94 -6.23 29.78
CA TRP A 414 23.87 -7.26 28.75
C TRP A 414 24.97 -8.30 28.93
N PHE A 415 26.22 -7.89 29.14
CA PHE A 415 27.37 -8.81 29.19
C PHE A 415 27.71 -9.33 30.60
N LYS A 416 26.92 -9.01 31.63
CA LYS A 416 27.10 -9.54 33.00
C LYS A 416 27.02 -11.07 33.03
N ASN A 417 28.07 -11.73 33.53
CA ASN A 417 28.23 -13.19 33.56
C ASN A 417 28.10 -13.87 32.16
N PHE A 418 28.36 -13.13 31.08
CA PHE A 418 28.29 -13.67 29.71
C PHE A 418 29.43 -14.66 29.44
N PRO A 419 29.23 -15.70 28.59
CA PRO A 419 28.00 -16.09 27.89
C PRO A 419 27.05 -16.98 28.71
N ASN A 420 27.37 -17.25 29.98
CA ASN A 420 26.71 -18.29 30.78
C ASN A 420 25.50 -17.78 31.58
N SER A 421 25.28 -16.47 31.61
CA SER A 421 24.16 -15.81 32.30
C SER A 421 22.79 -16.31 31.81
N THR A 422 22.00 -16.86 32.72
CA THR A 422 20.61 -17.28 32.42
C THR A 422 19.71 -16.08 32.13
N GLU A 423 19.91 -14.96 32.84
CA GLU A 423 19.07 -13.76 32.69
C GLU A 423 19.34 -13.04 31.38
N GLN A 424 20.60 -12.96 30.94
CA GLN A 424 20.95 -12.44 29.61
C GLN A 424 20.33 -13.30 28.51
N ARG A 425 20.46 -14.64 28.59
CA ARG A 425 19.91 -15.56 27.58
C ARG A 425 18.39 -15.47 27.48
N LYS A 426 17.67 -15.39 28.61
CA LYS A 426 16.21 -15.17 28.61
C LYS A 426 15.84 -13.84 27.95
N ARG A 427 16.59 -12.77 28.21
CA ARG A 427 16.36 -11.46 27.59
C ARG A 427 16.61 -11.51 26.08
N GLU A 428 17.70 -12.13 25.66
CA GLU A 428 18.05 -12.31 24.26
C GLU A 428 17.00 -13.15 23.52
N GLU A 429 16.55 -14.26 24.10
CA GLU A 429 15.50 -15.11 23.55
C GLU A 429 14.18 -14.33 23.39
N ARG A 430 13.79 -13.55 24.40
CA ARG A 430 12.61 -12.67 24.30
C ARG A 430 12.73 -11.68 23.15
N PHE A 431 13.88 -11.02 23.01
CA PHE A 431 14.11 -10.07 21.92
C PHE A 431 14.08 -10.78 20.56
N LYS A 432 14.77 -11.93 20.43
CA LYS A 432 14.78 -12.73 19.20
C LYS A 432 13.39 -13.17 18.78
N ASN A 433 12.51 -13.54 19.71
CA ASN A 433 11.12 -13.89 19.39
C ASN A 433 10.35 -12.73 18.76
N GLU A 434 10.57 -11.49 19.21
CA GLU A 434 9.97 -10.30 18.57
C GLU A 434 10.62 -9.99 17.22
N LEU A 435 11.93 -10.23 17.08
CA LEU A 435 12.63 -10.06 15.79
C LEU A 435 12.17 -11.09 14.75
N ILE A 436 11.86 -12.32 15.16
CA ILE A 436 11.27 -13.34 14.27
C ILE A 436 9.94 -12.84 13.71
N LYS A 437 9.04 -12.29 14.55
CA LYS A 437 7.78 -11.68 14.09
C LYS A 437 8.04 -10.51 13.13
N PHE A 438 9.05 -9.69 13.40
CA PHE A 438 9.43 -8.59 12.52
C PHE A 438 9.89 -9.07 11.13
N GLN A 439 10.55 -10.23 11.07
CA GLN A 439 11.09 -10.87 9.86
C GLN A 439 10.02 -11.56 9.00
N GLU A 440 8.83 -11.86 9.53
CA GLU A 440 7.74 -12.50 8.78
C GLU A 440 7.30 -11.64 7.58
N LEU A 441 7.34 -10.31 7.73
CA LEU A 441 7.00 -9.37 6.66
C LEU A 441 8.27 -8.73 6.08
N ARG A 442 8.74 -9.28 4.95
CA ARG A 442 9.87 -8.75 4.19
C ARG A 442 9.49 -7.54 3.34
N TRP A 443 10.50 -6.85 2.80
CA TRP A 443 10.30 -5.65 1.96
C TRP A 443 9.21 -5.82 0.91
N HIS A 444 9.33 -6.83 0.06
CA HIS A 444 8.40 -6.99 -1.06
C HIS A 444 6.96 -7.25 -0.59
N GLY A 445 6.77 -8.02 0.49
CA GLY A 445 5.45 -8.26 1.08
C GLY A 445 4.84 -6.99 1.69
N ASN A 446 5.63 -6.19 2.41
CA ASN A 446 5.14 -4.90 2.93
C ASN A 446 4.83 -3.92 1.80
N TRP A 447 5.70 -3.87 0.80
CA TRP A 447 5.55 -3.05 -0.40
C TRP A 447 4.28 -3.44 -1.17
N SER A 448 4.05 -4.73 -1.41
CA SER A 448 2.88 -5.20 -2.14
C SER A 448 1.60 -4.92 -1.36
N LEU A 449 1.55 -5.03 -0.03
CA LEU A 449 0.37 -4.64 0.75
C LEU A 449 -0.02 -3.16 0.59
N LYS A 450 0.97 -2.27 0.42
CA LYS A 450 0.75 -0.82 0.29
C LYS A 450 0.51 -0.37 -1.14
N VAL A 451 1.09 -1.10 -2.09
CA VAL A 451 0.91 -0.84 -3.52
C VAL A 451 -0.32 -1.59 -4.08
N ASN A 452 -0.66 -2.74 -3.49
CA ASN A 452 -1.70 -3.73 -3.86
C ASN A 452 -2.56 -4.15 -2.63
N ALA A 453 -3.28 -3.25 -1.95
CA ALA A 453 -4.10 -3.59 -0.77
C ALA A 453 -4.95 -4.88 -0.96
N ASN A 454 -4.76 -5.88 -0.08
CA ASN A 454 -5.30 -7.25 -0.19
C ASN A 454 -6.81 -7.29 -0.45
N LEU A 455 -7.18 -7.76 -1.63
CA LEU A 455 -8.55 -8.02 -2.05
C LEU A 455 -9.00 -9.40 -1.52
N ASN A 456 -10.22 -9.50 -1.02
CA ASN A 456 -10.87 -10.78 -0.73
C ASN A 456 -11.24 -11.47 -2.05
N ASP A 457 -10.48 -12.49 -2.44
CA ASP A 457 -10.70 -13.24 -3.69
C ASP A 457 -11.84 -14.27 -3.62
N ARG A 458 -12.56 -14.38 -2.49
CA ARG A 458 -13.70 -15.27 -2.32
C ARG A 458 -14.98 -14.53 -1.86
N PRO A 459 -15.35 -13.39 -2.49
CA PRO A 459 -16.43 -12.55 -2.00
C PRO A 459 -17.78 -13.28 -2.06
N ILE A 460 -18.63 -13.02 -1.07
CA ILE A 460 -20.01 -13.48 -0.98
C ILE A 460 -20.90 -12.24 -1.02
N ILE A 461 -21.84 -12.18 -1.94
CA ILE A 461 -22.75 -11.05 -2.09
C ILE A 461 -24.16 -11.48 -1.72
N GLY A 462 -24.81 -10.68 -0.88
CA GLY A 462 -26.23 -10.84 -0.58
C GLY A 462 -27.09 -10.33 -1.72
N VAL A 463 -28.12 -11.08 -2.12
CA VAL A 463 -29.15 -10.61 -3.06
C VAL A 463 -30.48 -10.54 -2.32
N LEU A 464 -31.04 -9.33 -2.23
CA LEU A 464 -32.30 -9.10 -1.50
C LEU A 464 -33.47 -9.79 -2.23
N THR A 465 -34.23 -10.62 -1.52
CA THR A 465 -35.48 -11.18 -2.04
C THR A 465 -36.53 -10.08 -2.18
N GLN A 466 -37.57 -10.32 -2.96
CA GLN A 466 -38.71 -9.41 -3.06
C GLN A 466 -40.01 -10.21 -2.99
N GLU A 467 -41.10 -9.55 -2.65
CA GLU A 467 -42.44 -10.15 -2.60
C GLU A 467 -42.80 -10.79 -3.94
N ILE A 468 -43.58 -11.85 -3.89
CA ILE A 468 -44.02 -12.50 -5.11
C ILE A 468 -44.80 -11.51 -5.99
N SER A 469 -44.33 -11.28 -7.22
CA SER A 469 -45.02 -10.36 -8.12
C SER A 469 -46.43 -10.87 -8.45
N TYR A 470 -47.39 -9.98 -8.65
CA TYR A 470 -48.77 -10.33 -9.02
C TYR A 470 -48.83 -11.35 -10.18
N HIS A 471 -48.02 -11.13 -11.22
CA HIS A 471 -47.97 -12.03 -12.38
C HIS A 471 -47.40 -13.42 -12.07
N LEU A 472 -46.43 -13.51 -11.15
CA LEU A 472 -45.91 -14.81 -10.71
C LEU A 472 -46.91 -15.52 -9.80
N ASN A 473 -47.56 -14.79 -8.89
CA ASN A 473 -48.56 -15.37 -7.99
C ASN A 473 -49.77 -15.90 -8.77
N GLN A 474 -50.22 -15.22 -9.84
CA GLN A 474 -51.27 -15.75 -10.72
C GLN A 474 -50.95 -17.15 -11.31
N LYS A 475 -49.66 -17.48 -11.47
CA LYS A 475 -49.20 -18.72 -12.10
C LYS A 475 -48.80 -19.79 -11.10
N TYR A 476 -48.43 -19.36 -9.91
CA TYR A 476 -48.04 -20.19 -8.78
C TYR A 476 -48.80 -19.72 -7.52
N PRO A 477 -50.14 -19.84 -7.50
CA PRO A 477 -50.97 -19.23 -6.47
C PRO A 477 -50.61 -19.73 -5.08
N ASP A 478 -50.35 -18.78 -4.18
CA ASP A 478 -50.19 -18.95 -2.73
C ASP A 478 -49.13 -19.99 -2.32
N SER A 479 -48.18 -20.27 -3.22
CA SER A 479 -47.15 -21.30 -3.02
C SER A 479 -45.84 -20.72 -2.47
N TYR A 480 -45.63 -19.41 -2.62
CA TYR A 480 -44.36 -18.73 -2.33
C TYR A 480 -44.62 -17.31 -1.81
N THR A 481 -43.77 -16.85 -0.89
CA THR A 481 -43.85 -15.52 -0.27
C THR A 481 -42.89 -14.53 -0.91
N SER A 482 -41.73 -15.00 -1.36
CA SER A 482 -40.72 -14.16 -2.01
C SER A 482 -39.97 -14.89 -3.11
N TYR A 483 -39.23 -14.15 -3.94
CA TYR A 483 -38.45 -14.71 -5.03
C TYR A 483 -37.20 -13.89 -5.35
N ILE A 484 -36.26 -14.51 -6.06
CA ILE A 484 -35.14 -13.86 -6.76
C ILE A 484 -35.13 -14.39 -8.20
N ALA A 485 -35.07 -13.50 -9.19
CA ALA A 485 -34.82 -13.92 -10.56
C ALA A 485 -33.39 -14.47 -10.70
N ALA A 486 -33.24 -15.65 -11.29
CA ALA A 486 -31.95 -16.35 -11.32
C ALA A 486 -30.87 -15.58 -12.12
N SER A 487 -31.27 -14.65 -13.00
CA SER A 487 -30.36 -13.77 -13.73
C SER A 487 -29.50 -12.89 -12.80
N TYR A 488 -30.01 -12.42 -11.66
CA TYR A 488 -29.19 -11.66 -10.69
C TYR A 488 -28.14 -12.53 -10.00
N VAL A 489 -28.49 -13.78 -9.68
CA VAL A 489 -27.55 -14.75 -9.10
C VAL A 489 -26.43 -15.04 -10.10
N LYS A 490 -26.80 -15.35 -11.35
CA LYS A 490 -25.85 -15.61 -12.44
C LYS A 490 -24.97 -14.39 -12.77
N PHE A 491 -25.52 -13.18 -12.66
CA PHE A 491 -24.77 -11.93 -12.84
C PHE A 491 -23.66 -11.79 -11.80
N VAL A 492 -23.95 -12.07 -10.53
CA VAL A 492 -22.94 -12.05 -9.47
C VAL A 492 -21.92 -13.19 -9.62
N GLU A 493 -22.39 -14.42 -9.86
CA GLU A 493 -21.51 -15.58 -10.04
C GLU A 493 -20.62 -15.47 -11.28
N GLY A 494 -21.14 -14.89 -12.35
CA GLY A 494 -20.42 -14.64 -13.60
C GLY A 494 -19.18 -13.74 -13.43
N ALA A 495 -19.09 -12.96 -12.34
CA ALA A 495 -17.94 -12.12 -12.01
C ALA A 495 -17.05 -12.70 -10.88
N GLY A 496 -17.29 -13.95 -10.47
CA GLY A 496 -16.45 -14.67 -9.51
C GLY A 496 -16.77 -14.38 -8.04
N ALA A 497 -18.05 -14.19 -7.72
CA ALA A 497 -18.56 -14.13 -6.35
C ALA A 497 -19.56 -15.27 -6.08
N ARG A 498 -19.81 -15.57 -4.80
CA ARG A 498 -20.89 -16.47 -4.38
C ARG A 498 -22.09 -15.67 -3.90
N VAL A 499 -23.28 -16.27 -3.89
CA VAL A 499 -24.52 -15.57 -3.53
C VAL A 499 -25.17 -16.15 -2.28
N VAL A 500 -25.71 -15.27 -1.45
CA VAL A 500 -26.62 -15.58 -0.34
C VAL A 500 -27.95 -14.86 -0.57
N PRO A 501 -29.11 -15.53 -0.49
CA PRO A 501 -30.40 -14.84 -0.49
C PRO A 501 -30.59 -14.08 0.84
N ILE A 502 -30.88 -12.79 0.78
CA ILE A 502 -31.25 -11.98 1.95
C ILE A 502 -32.77 -11.87 2.00
N TRP A 503 -33.36 -12.37 3.07
CA TRP A 503 -34.81 -12.46 3.22
C TRP A 503 -35.46 -11.13 3.62
N ILE A 504 -36.56 -10.77 2.96
CA ILE A 504 -37.48 -9.72 3.44
C ILE A 504 -38.26 -10.17 4.68
N GLY A 505 -38.91 -9.22 5.35
CA GLY A 505 -39.78 -9.46 6.51
C GLY A 505 -39.06 -9.89 7.79
N GLN A 506 -37.73 -9.83 7.82
CA GLN A 506 -36.94 -10.14 9.01
C GLN A 506 -36.76 -8.91 9.91
N ASN A 507 -36.32 -9.14 11.15
CA ASN A 507 -36.01 -8.07 12.10
C ASN A 507 -34.60 -7.47 11.88
N GLU A 508 -34.30 -6.35 12.55
CA GLU A 508 -33.01 -5.66 12.45
C GLU A 508 -31.82 -6.56 12.80
N THR A 509 -31.94 -7.41 13.83
CA THR A 509 -30.87 -8.32 14.26
C THR A 509 -30.44 -9.29 13.16
N TYR A 510 -31.39 -9.80 12.36
CA TYR A 510 -31.06 -10.64 11.21
C TYR A 510 -30.22 -9.89 10.18
N TYR A 511 -30.60 -8.65 9.83
CA TYR A 511 -29.87 -7.86 8.84
C TYR A 511 -28.48 -7.47 9.35
N GLU A 512 -28.34 -7.11 10.63
CA GLU A 512 -27.05 -6.86 11.27
C GLU A 512 -26.12 -8.07 11.18
N ASP A 513 -26.66 -9.25 11.46
CA ASP A 513 -25.91 -10.50 11.44
C ASP A 513 -25.45 -10.87 10.03
N ILE A 514 -26.34 -10.85 9.05
CA ILE A 514 -26.00 -11.28 7.69
C ILE A 514 -25.08 -10.30 6.97
N LEU A 515 -25.23 -8.98 7.18
CA LEU A 515 -24.36 -7.96 6.56
C LEU A 515 -22.93 -8.00 7.08
N ARG A 516 -22.68 -8.52 8.30
CA ARG A 516 -21.32 -8.77 8.81
C ARG A 516 -20.64 -9.97 8.15
N LYS A 517 -21.41 -10.84 7.50
CA LYS A 517 -20.94 -12.12 6.94
C LYS A 517 -20.76 -12.06 5.42
N VAL A 518 -21.55 -11.26 4.73
CA VAL A 518 -21.42 -11.00 3.28
C VAL A 518 -20.53 -9.77 3.02
N ASN A 519 -20.04 -9.63 1.80
CA ASN A 519 -19.09 -8.60 1.37
C ASN A 519 -19.74 -7.45 0.57
N GLY A 520 -21.06 -7.50 0.35
CA GLY A 520 -21.82 -6.48 -0.36
C GLY A 520 -23.26 -6.93 -0.58
N VAL A 521 -24.15 -6.01 -0.96
CA VAL A 521 -25.56 -6.33 -1.22
C VAL A 521 -26.05 -5.78 -2.56
N LEU A 522 -26.77 -6.63 -3.30
CA LEU A 522 -27.49 -6.27 -4.51
C LEU A 522 -28.98 -6.11 -4.21
N PHE A 523 -29.53 -4.95 -4.58
CA PHE A 523 -30.96 -4.66 -4.64
C PHE A 523 -31.45 -4.91 -6.08
N PRO A 524 -32.16 -6.03 -6.34
CA PRO A 524 -32.59 -6.38 -7.69
C PRO A 524 -33.71 -5.46 -8.20
N GLY A 525 -33.93 -5.49 -9.51
CA GLY A 525 -35.12 -4.93 -10.13
C GLY A 525 -36.37 -5.77 -9.82
N GLY A 526 -37.54 -5.19 -10.03
CA GLY A 526 -38.81 -5.81 -9.64
C GLY A 526 -40.01 -4.95 -9.98
N SER A 527 -41.16 -5.29 -9.40
CA SER A 527 -42.40 -4.54 -9.59
C SER A 527 -43.20 -4.38 -8.29
N THR A 528 -42.52 -4.41 -7.14
CA THR A 528 -43.16 -4.31 -5.82
C THR A 528 -43.32 -2.86 -5.43
N TYR A 529 -44.31 -2.57 -4.56
CA TYR A 529 -44.57 -1.21 -4.10
C TYR A 529 -43.75 -0.91 -2.84
N PHE A 530 -43.25 0.32 -2.69
CA PHE A 530 -42.46 0.72 -1.52
C PHE A 530 -43.29 0.96 -0.24
N ASN A 531 -44.61 0.81 -0.31
CA ASN A 531 -45.53 0.95 0.82
C ASN A 531 -45.96 -0.39 1.43
N GLN A 532 -45.41 -1.52 0.98
CA GLN A 532 -45.70 -2.83 1.56
C GLN A 532 -44.96 -2.98 2.89
N SER A 533 -45.70 -3.15 3.99
CA SER A 533 -45.13 -3.39 5.32
C SER A 533 -44.36 -4.70 5.36
N ASN A 534 -43.21 -4.69 6.03
CA ASN A 534 -42.29 -5.83 6.15
C ASN A 534 -41.79 -6.34 4.78
N GLY A 535 -41.81 -5.45 3.80
CA GLY A 535 -41.51 -5.75 2.41
C GLY A 535 -40.09 -5.42 1.97
N TYR A 536 -39.91 -5.39 0.65
CA TYR A 536 -38.66 -5.08 -0.03
C TYR A 536 -38.08 -3.72 0.41
N ALA A 537 -38.93 -2.69 0.53
CA ALA A 537 -38.49 -1.35 0.91
C ALA A 537 -38.07 -1.25 2.38
N ASP A 538 -38.78 -1.89 3.30
CA ASP A 538 -38.45 -1.88 4.73
C ASP A 538 -37.14 -2.66 5.01
N ALA A 539 -36.95 -3.79 4.32
CA ALA A 539 -35.70 -4.55 4.35
C ALA A 539 -34.54 -3.71 3.78
N GLY A 540 -34.76 -3.07 2.63
CA GLY A 540 -33.79 -2.19 2.00
C GLY A 540 -33.41 -0.99 2.88
N GLU A 541 -34.36 -0.36 3.57
CA GLU A 541 -34.11 0.73 4.52
C GLU A 541 -33.16 0.28 5.64
N THR A 542 -33.45 -0.88 6.22
CA THR A 542 -32.61 -1.45 7.28
C THR A 542 -31.19 -1.73 6.78
N ILE A 543 -31.05 -2.38 5.61
CA ILE A 543 -29.77 -2.69 4.96
C ILE A 543 -29.00 -1.41 4.63
N TYR A 544 -29.66 -0.41 4.04
CA TYR A 544 -29.07 0.88 3.68
C TYR A 544 -28.49 1.59 4.90
N ARG A 545 -29.26 1.64 6.00
CA ARG A 545 -28.82 2.24 7.26
C ARG A 545 -27.62 1.50 7.86
N ILE A 546 -27.64 0.17 7.87
CA ILE A 546 -26.52 -0.65 8.40
C ILE A 546 -25.26 -0.47 7.54
N ALA A 547 -25.39 -0.55 6.20
CA ALA A 547 -24.28 -0.37 5.28
C ALA A 547 -23.70 1.05 5.35
N LYS A 548 -24.54 2.08 5.48
CA LYS A 548 -24.09 3.46 5.67
C LYS A 548 -23.28 3.58 6.95
N ARG A 549 -23.80 3.04 8.06
CA ARG A 549 -23.13 3.03 9.37
C ARG A 549 -21.80 2.25 9.33
N ALA A 550 -21.72 1.13 8.58
CA ALA A 550 -20.48 0.39 8.40
C ALA A 550 -19.41 1.24 7.70
N ASN A 551 -19.77 1.90 6.60
CA ASN A 551 -18.85 2.77 5.88
C ASN A 551 -18.45 4.03 6.68
N ASP A 552 -19.39 4.61 7.45
CA ASP A 552 -19.08 5.70 8.38
C ASP A 552 -18.03 5.28 9.43
N ASN A 553 -18.02 4.00 9.81
CA ASN A 553 -17.05 3.41 10.74
C ASN A 553 -15.75 2.93 10.06
N GLY A 554 -15.56 3.21 8.76
CA GLY A 554 -14.36 2.81 8.00
C GLY A 554 -14.39 1.37 7.49
N ASP A 555 -15.51 0.67 7.62
CA ASP A 555 -15.72 -0.67 7.06
C ASP A 555 -16.37 -0.58 5.67
N TYR A 556 -15.60 -0.95 4.65
CA TYR A 556 -15.96 -0.72 3.25
C TYR A 556 -17.06 -1.69 2.78
N PHE A 557 -18.31 -1.24 2.70
CA PHE A 557 -19.42 -2.13 2.36
C PHE A 557 -20.25 -1.62 1.17
N PRO A 558 -20.15 -2.24 -0.03
CA PRO A 558 -20.82 -1.74 -1.22
C PRO A 558 -22.30 -2.17 -1.33
N LEU A 559 -23.11 -1.26 -1.88
CA LEU A 559 -24.49 -1.53 -2.29
C LEU A 559 -24.66 -1.32 -3.79
N TRP A 560 -25.43 -2.19 -4.45
CA TRP A 560 -25.70 -2.12 -5.88
C TRP A 560 -27.20 -2.22 -6.19
N GLY A 561 -27.79 -1.15 -6.72
CA GLY A 561 -29.19 -1.09 -7.12
C GLY A 561 -29.39 -1.25 -8.63
N ILE A 562 -30.24 -2.18 -9.04
CA ILE A 562 -30.65 -2.36 -10.44
C ILE A 562 -32.13 -2.04 -10.59
N CYS A 563 -32.49 -1.13 -11.49
CA CYS A 563 -33.88 -0.74 -11.80
C CYS A 563 -34.67 -0.38 -10.53
N LEU A 564 -35.61 -1.22 -10.06
CA LEU A 564 -36.31 -1.01 -8.78
C LEU A 564 -35.33 -0.82 -7.59
N GLY A 565 -34.18 -1.49 -7.60
CA GLY A 565 -33.14 -1.29 -6.59
C GLY A 565 -32.42 0.06 -6.70
N PHE A 566 -32.27 0.61 -7.91
CA PHE A 566 -31.78 1.98 -8.11
C PHE A 566 -32.80 2.99 -7.57
N GLU A 567 -34.07 2.79 -7.89
CA GLU A 567 -35.19 3.60 -7.40
C GLU A 567 -35.28 3.56 -5.87
N LEU A 568 -35.09 2.36 -5.28
CA LEU A 568 -35.06 2.19 -3.84
C LEU A 568 -33.88 2.92 -3.23
N LEU A 569 -32.69 2.84 -3.82
CA LEU A 569 -31.49 3.52 -3.30
C LEU A 569 -31.70 5.03 -3.16
N THR A 570 -32.25 5.70 -4.17
CA THR A 570 -32.51 7.14 -4.10
C THR A 570 -33.68 7.45 -3.16
N TYR A 571 -34.70 6.60 -3.11
CA TYR A 571 -35.84 6.75 -2.20
C TYR A 571 -35.43 6.67 -0.73
N LEU A 572 -34.54 5.73 -0.39
CA LEU A 572 -33.99 5.57 0.96
C LEU A 572 -33.07 6.73 1.33
N ALA A 573 -32.21 7.18 0.41
CA ALA A 573 -31.39 8.37 0.63
C ALA A 573 -32.25 9.64 0.85
N ALA A 574 -33.42 9.72 0.21
CA ALA A 574 -34.40 10.79 0.38
C ALA A 574 -35.27 10.61 1.64
N ASN A 575 -34.92 9.72 2.57
CA ASN A 575 -35.72 9.40 3.77
C ASN A 575 -37.17 9.02 3.42
N ARG A 576 -37.35 8.12 2.44
CA ARG A 576 -38.65 7.60 1.98
C ARG A 576 -39.58 8.66 1.38
N VAL A 577 -39.03 9.78 0.91
CA VAL A 577 -39.78 10.77 0.14
C VAL A 577 -39.89 10.32 -1.32
N GLU A 578 -41.11 10.04 -1.77
CA GLU A 578 -41.40 9.69 -3.15
C GLU A 578 -41.06 10.87 -4.07
N HIS A 579 -40.22 10.60 -5.06
CA HIS A 579 -39.73 11.61 -6.00
C HIS A 579 -39.63 11.08 -7.42
N ARG A 580 -40.02 9.83 -7.68
CA ARG A 580 -39.93 9.23 -9.01
C ARG A 580 -40.96 9.84 -9.94
N SER A 581 -40.55 10.05 -11.18
CA SER A 581 -41.42 10.48 -12.27
C SER A 581 -41.92 9.27 -13.05
N THR A 582 -43.16 9.32 -13.56
CA THR A 582 -43.68 8.29 -14.47
C THR A 582 -42.87 8.27 -15.77
N CYS A 583 -42.54 7.08 -16.26
CA CYS A 583 -41.59 6.86 -17.35
C CYS A 583 -42.11 5.81 -18.34
N SER A 584 -41.82 5.99 -19.63
CA SER A 584 -42.24 5.13 -20.74
C SER A 584 -41.05 4.39 -21.36
N SER A 585 -40.40 3.56 -20.56
CA SER A 585 -39.22 2.76 -20.95
C SER A 585 -39.39 1.29 -20.62
N ASN A 586 -40.58 0.76 -20.92
CA ASN A 586 -40.82 -0.69 -20.91
C ASN A 586 -40.42 -1.26 -22.27
N ASP A 587 -39.50 -2.22 -22.29
CA ASP A 587 -39.07 -2.89 -23.53
C ASP A 587 -38.34 -1.96 -24.50
N GLN A 588 -37.33 -1.26 -23.99
CA GLN A 588 -36.54 -0.29 -24.75
C GLN A 588 -35.02 -0.55 -24.55
N PRO A 589 -34.31 -1.07 -25.57
CA PRO A 589 -32.86 -1.09 -25.52
C PRO A 589 -32.32 0.32 -25.80
N LEU A 590 -31.31 0.76 -25.05
CA LEU A 590 -30.76 2.11 -25.17
C LEU A 590 -29.23 2.12 -25.07
N PRO A 591 -28.53 3.08 -25.71
CA PRO A 591 -27.17 3.46 -25.32
C PRO A 591 -27.19 4.22 -23.98
N LEU A 592 -26.05 4.72 -23.51
CA LEU A 592 -25.91 5.63 -22.37
C LEU A 592 -25.40 6.99 -22.85
N LYS A 593 -26.09 8.07 -22.49
CA LYS A 593 -25.58 9.44 -22.70
C LYS A 593 -24.76 9.86 -21.49
N PHE A 594 -23.45 9.60 -21.51
CA PHE A 594 -22.53 10.02 -20.45
C PHE A 594 -22.49 11.54 -20.23
N LYS A 595 -22.38 11.97 -18.97
CA LYS A 595 -21.99 13.35 -18.62
C LYS A 595 -20.50 13.54 -18.88
N SER A 596 -20.06 14.78 -19.07
CA SER A 596 -18.66 15.08 -19.42
C SER A 596 -17.63 14.62 -18.37
N ASP A 597 -18.01 14.54 -17.10
CA ASP A 597 -17.17 14.20 -15.95
C ASP A 597 -17.39 12.77 -15.45
N PHE A 598 -18.00 11.89 -16.25
CA PHE A 598 -18.30 10.52 -15.83
C PHE A 598 -17.06 9.70 -15.42
N LYS A 599 -15.88 10.01 -15.98
CA LYS A 599 -14.60 9.34 -15.63
C LYS A 599 -13.99 9.78 -14.30
N ASP A 600 -14.57 10.79 -13.64
CA ASP A 600 -14.22 11.16 -12.27
C ASP A 600 -14.97 10.28 -11.24
N SER A 601 -15.84 9.40 -11.70
CA SER A 601 -16.61 8.45 -10.89
C SER A 601 -15.82 7.16 -10.66
N ARG A 602 -16.06 6.47 -9.54
CA ARG A 602 -15.45 5.15 -9.28
C ARG A 602 -15.91 4.10 -10.29
N MET A 603 -17.20 4.10 -10.62
CA MET A 603 -17.79 3.16 -11.58
C MET A 603 -17.07 3.21 -12.93
N PHE A 604 -16.77 4.41 -13.44
CA PHE A 604 -16.23 4.59 -14.79
C PHE A 604 -14.80 5.15 -14.86
N HIS A 605 -14.06 5.31 -13.74
CA HIS A 605 -12.68 5.82 -13.78
C HIS A 605 -11.75 4.93 -14.61
N GLU A 606 -11.88 3.61 -14.43
CA GLU A 606 -11.04 2.58 -15.07
C GLU A 606 -11.75 1.84 -16.21
N VAL A 607 -12.89 2.36 -16.69
CA VAL A 607 -13.67 1.73 -17.77
C VAL A 607 -12.83 1.60 -19.06
N PRO A 608 -12.80 0.42 -19.70
CA PRO A 608 -12.16 0.28 -21.01
C PRO A 608 -12.85 1.16 -22.06
N ASN A 609 -12.07 1.86 -22.89
CA ASN A 609 -12.63 2.78 -23.88
C ASN A 609 -13.58 2.11 -24.87
N ASP A 610 -13.33 0.84 -25.23
CA ASP A 610 -14.22 0.11 -26.13
C ASP A 610 -15.56 -0.23 -25.47
N ILE A 611 -15.61 -0.41 -24.15
CA ILE A 611 -16.87 -0.50 -23.40
C ILE A 611 -17.59 0.85 -23.39
N VAL A 612 -16.87 1.97 -23.24
CA VAL A 612 -17.46 3.32 -23.38
C VAL A 612 -18.05 3.51 -24.78
N ASP A 613 -17.33 3.14 -25.83
CA ASP A 613 -17.79 3.29 -27.21
C ASP A 613 -19.05 2.46 -27.48
N ILE A 614 -19.08 1.22 -26.99
CA ILE A 614 -20.27 0.36 -27.06
C ILE A 614 -21.43 1.00 -26.31
N LEU A 615 -21.22 1.40 -25.05
CA LEU A 615 -22.26 2.01 -24.22
C LEU A 615 -22.79 3.30 -24.85
N TRP A 616 -21.94 4.11 -25.47
CA TRP A 616 -22.35 5.38 -26.06
C TRP A 616 -23.10 5.23 -27.39
N ASN A 617 -22.69 4.28 -28.25
CA ASN A 617 -23.18 4.21 -29.63
C ASN A 617 -24.24 3.14 -29.87
N GLU A 618 -24.38 2.16 -28.97
CA GLU A 618 -25.17 0.97 -29.24
C GLU A 618 -26.27 0.74 -28.21
N GLU A 619 -27.39 0.19 -28.67
CA GLU A 619 -28.56 -0.12 -27.86
C GLU A 619 -28.33 -1.40 -27.02
N VAL A 620 -27.41 -1.32 -26.06
CA VAL A 620 -26.94 -2.47 -25.26
C VAL A 620 -27.49 -2.51 -23.84
N THR A 621 -28.24 -1.50 -23.40
CA THR A 621 -28.83 -1.46 -22.04
C THR A 621 -30.32 -1.76 -22.09
N ALA A 622 -30.74 -2.84 -21.43
CA ALA A 622 -32.14 -3.28 -21.39
C ALA A 622 -32.97 -2.44 -20.40
N ASN A 623 -33.91 -1.63 -20.87
CA ASN A 623 -34.80 -0.85 -20.01
C ASN A 623 -36.20 -1.48 -19.91
N TYR A 624 -36.65 -1.69 -18.67
CA TYR A 624 -37.94 -2.31 -18.32
C TYR A 624 -38.56 -1.65 -17.08
N HIS A 625 -38.81 -0.35 -17.16
CA HIS A 625 -39.30 0.43 -16.02
C HIS A 625 -40.46 1.37 -16.39
N ARG A 626 -41.29 1.66 -15.39
CA ARG A 626 -42.45 2.59 -15.44
C ARG A 626 -42.23 3.87 -14.65
N TYR A 627 -41.15 3.91 -13.88
CA TYR A 627 -40.73 5.03 -13.07
C TYR A 627 -39.26 5.32 -13.35
N CYS A 628 -38.90 6.58 -13.26
CA CYS A 628 -37.57 7.09 -13.51
C CYS A 628 -37.22 8.15 -12.47
N VAL A 629 -35.94 8.35 -12.20
CA VAL A 629 -35.45 9.47 -11.39
C VAL A 629 -34.75 10.47 -12.31
N THR A 630 -35.17 11.72 -12.28
CA THR A 630 -34.53 12.81 -13.03
C THR A 630 -33.56 13.61 -12.14
N GLU A 631 -32.65 14.40 -12.74
CA GLU A 631 -31.81 15.32 -11.95
C GLU A 631 -32.65 16.37 -11.20
N GLN A 632 -33.80 16.75 -11.75
CA GLN A 632 -34.75 17.64 -11.07
C GLN A 632 -35.37 16.95 -9.85
N ASP A 633 -35.68 15.66 -9.95
CA ASP A 633 -36.24 14.90 -8.84
C ASP A 633 -35.21 14.78 -7.71
N LEU A 634 -33.95 14.43 -8.00
CA LEU A 634 -32.89 14.47 -7.00
C LEU A 634 -32.71 15.85 -6.37
N LYS A 635 -32.88 16.92 -7.15
CA LYS A 635 -32.82 18.29 -6.64
C LYS A 635 -33.96 18.60 -5.68
N LYS A 636 -35.19 18.15 -5.95
CA LYS A 636 -36.36 18.34 -5.07
C LYS A 636 -36.14 17.73 -3.68
N VAL A 637 -35.41 16.62 -3.60
CA VAL A 637 -35.08 15.93 -2.35
C VAL A 637 -33.65 16.20 -1.84
N ASN A 638 -32.98 17.24 -2.35
CA ASN A 638 -31.64 17.69 -1.94
C ASN A 638 -30.48 16.68 -2.11
N LEU A 639 -30.64 15.67 -2.97
CA LEU A 639 -29.66 14.59 -3.16
C LEU A 639 -28.58 14.89 -4.21
N THR A 640 -28.64 16.04 -4.90
CA THR A 640 -27.64 16.44 -5.92
C THR A 640 -26.20 16.56 -5.37
N LYS A 641 -26.06 16.84 -4.07
CA LYS A 641 -24.75 16.89 -3.40
C LYS A 641 -24.26 15.50 -3.01
N GLU A 642 -25.16 14.56 -2.74
CA GLU A 642 -24.84 13.21 -2.26
C GLU A 642 -24.49 12.27 -3.41
N PHE A 643 -25.19 12.37 -4.54
CA PHE A 643 -24.95 11.51 -5.70
C PHE A 643 -24.24 12.25 -6.82
N ARG A 644 -23.31 11.54 -7.47
CA ARG A 644 -22.76 11.86 -8.79
C ARG A 644 -23.62 11.12 -9.82
N VAL A 645 -24.11 11.85 -10.81
CA VAL A 645 -24.79 11.29 -11.98
C VAL A 645 -23.74 11.08 -13.06
N MET A 646 -23.71 9.91 -13.70
CA MET A 646 -22.71 9.60 -14.74
C MET A 646 -23.31 9.48 -16.12
N SER A 647 -24.58 9.07 -16.24
CA SER A 647 -25.25 9.02 -17.54
C SER A 647 -26.75 9.30 -17.44
N LEU A 648 -27.29 9.76 -18.56
CA LEU A 648 -28.69 10.07 -18.78
C LEU A 648 -29.24 9.28 -19.98
N ASN A 649 -30.56 9.14 -20.03
CA ASN A 649 -31.29 8.56 -21.14
C ASN A 649 -32.62 9.28 -21.35
N HIS A 650 -33.33 8.94 -22.43
CA HIS A 650 -34.67 9.48 -22.69
C HIS A 650 -35.64 8.32 -22.89
N ASP A 651 -36.81 8.43 -22.29
CA ASP A 651 -37.88 7.46 -22.49
C ASP A 651 -38.57 7.65 -23.86
N ARG A 652 -39.56 6.82 -24.18
CA ARG A 652 -40.30 6.93 -25.45
C ARG A 652 -41.11 8.22 -25.60
N ASN A 653 -41.37 8.93 -24.49
CA ASN A 653 -42.11 10.19 -24.47
C ASN A 653 -41.17 11.41 -24.41
N GLY A 654 -39.84 11.20 -24.40
CA GLY A 654 -38.84 12.25 -24.34
C GLY A 654 -38.45 12.73 -22.93
N LEU A 655 -38.92 12.08 -21.86
CA LEU A 655 -38.49 12.38 -20.50
C LEU A 655 -37.01 12.01 -20.34
N GLU A 656 -36.17 12.99 -20.01
CA GLU A 656 -34.78 12.74 -19.66
C GLU A 656 -34.67 12.20 -18.22
N PHE A 657 -33.99 11.06 -18.05
CA PHE A 657 -33.82 10.41 -16.75
C PHE A 657 -32.39 9.96 -16.53
N ILE A 658 -32.03 9.74 -15.25
CA ILE A 658 -30.72 9.25 -14.83
C ILE A 658 -30.65 7.74 -15.08
N SER A 659 -29.65 7.31 -15.86
CA SER A 659 -29.42 5.89 -16.13
C SER A 659 -28.32 5.28 -15.26
N THR A 660 -27.34 6.06 -14.81
CA THR A 660 -26.34 5.63 -13.83
C THR A 660 -25.99 6.72 -12.82
N LEU A 661 -25.81 6.31 -11.56
CA LEU A 661 -25.36 7.19 -10.47
C LEU A 661 -24.51 6.42 -9.45
N GLU A 662 -23.72 7.16 -8.69
CA GLU A 662 -22.99 6.64 -7.52
C GLU A 662 -23.02 7.68 -6.39
N HIS A 663 -23.02 7.21 -5.15
CA HIS A 663 -22.90 8.09 -4.00
C HIS A 663 -21.46 8.64 -3.92
N LYS A 664 -21.27 9.93 -3.60
CA LYS A 664 -19.93 10.56 -3.63
C LYS A 664 -19.01 10.06 -2.53
N VAL A 665 -19.57 9.73 -1.36
CA VAL A 665 -18.83 9.22 -0.19
C VAL A 665 -18.88 7.68 -0.11
N TYR A 666 -20.06 7.12 0.11
CA TYR A 666 -20.26 5.67 0.24
C TYR A 666 -20.11 4.92 -1.09
N PRO A 667 -19.68 3.64 -1.08
CA PRO A 667 -19.63 2.76 -2.25
C PRO A 667 -21.02 2.24 -2.63
N PHE A 668 -21.97 3.16 -2.82
CA PHE A 668 -23.34 2.86 -3.22
C PHE A 668 -23.55 3.25 -4.68
N TYR A 669 -24.06 2.31 -5.46
CA TYR A 669 -24.13 2.39 -6.91
C TYR A 669 -25.52 2.06 -7.40
N GLY A 670 -25.93 2.70 -8.49
CA GLY A 670 -27.22 2.43 -9.10
C GLY A 670 -27.17 2.49 -10.61
N VAL A 671 -27.86 1.55 -11.25
CA VAL A 671 -28.17 1.56 -12.69
C VAL A 671 -29.67 1.36 -12.91
N GLN A 672 -30.29 2.20 -13.73
CA GLN A 672 -31.75 2.12 -13.99
C GLN A 672 -32.11 0.99 -14.97
N PHE A 673 -31.17 0.61 -15.84
CA PHE A 673 -31.32 -0.50 -16.79
C PHE A 673 -30.90 -1.84 -16.17
N HIS A 674 -31.12 -2.93 -16.90
CA HIS A 674 -30.89 -4.30 -16.46
C HIS A 674 -29.68 -4.97 -17.16
N PRO A 675 -28.45 -4.83 -16.63
CA PRO A 675 -27.30 -5.48 -17.23
C PRO A 675 -27.41 -7.01 -17.19
N GLU A 676 -28.05 -7.60 -16.19
CA GLU A 676 -28.17 -9.04 -16.00
C GLU A 676 -28.97 -9.72 -17.12
N LYS A 677 -29.91 -9.00 -17.75
CA LYS A 677 -30.81 -9.60 -18.77
C LYS A 677 -30.07 -9.99 -20.04
N ASN A 678 -29.06 -9.23 -20.43
CA ASN A 678 -28.36 -9.39 -21.71
C ASN A 678 -27.77 -10.79 -21.90
N ILE A 679 -27.31 -11.43 -20.82
CA ILE A 679 -26.69 -12.77 -20.89
C ILE A 679 -27.69 -13.87 -20.51
N TYR A 680 -28.62 -13.61 -19.60
CA TYR A 680 -29.33 -14.68 -18.89
C TYR A 680 -30.84 -14.76 -19.16
N GLU A 681 -31.47 -13.75 -19.78
CA GLU A 681 -32.93 -13.70 -19.97
C GLU A 681 -33.34 -13.74 -21.44
N TRP A 682 -33.89 -14.85 -21.92
CA TRP A 682 -34.04 -15.17 -23.35
C TRP A 682 -35.48 -15.14 -23.85
N LYS A 683 -36.34 -14.31 -23.26
CA LYS A 683 -37.75 -14.27 -23.65
C LYS A 683 -37.90 -13.59 -25.03
N ASN A 684 -38.17 -14.37 -26.07
CA ASN A 684 -38.27 -13.89 -27.46
C ASN A 684 -39.30 -12.76 -27.71
N THR A 685 -40.27 -12.57 -26.81
CA THR A 685 -41.25 -11.46 -26.90
C THR A 685 -40.74 -10.15 -26.29
N LYS A 686 -39.46 -10.06 -25.96
CA LYS A 686 -38.84 -8.93 -25.26
C LYS A 686 -37.61 -8.49 -26.06
N ASN A 687 -37.46 -7.18 -26.22
CA ASN A 687 -36.35 -6.56 -26.93
C ASN A 687 -35.12 -6.43 -26.02
N ILE A 688 -34.53 -7.58 -25.66
CA ILE A 688 -33.33 -7.68 -24.83
C ILE A 688 -32.11 -7.81 -25.76
N PRO A 689 -31.08 -6.97 -25.60
CA PRO A 689 -29.88 -7.06 -26.42
C PRO A 689 -29.00 -8.23 -25.98
N HIS A 690 -28.79 -9.21 -26.86
CA HIS A 690 -28.00 -10.43 -26.62
C HIS A 690 -26.67 -10.48 -27.38
N GLY A 691 -26.39 -9.50 -28.24
CA GLY A 691 -25.18 -9.49 -29.05
C GLY A 691 -23.90 -9.45 -28.22
N ARG A 692 -22.77 -9.88 -28.81
CA ARG A 692 -21.44 -9.91 -28.15
C ARG A 692 -21.08 -8.65 -27.37
N LYS A 693 -21.50 -7.47 -27.85
CA LYS A 693 -21.22 -6.19 -27.21
C LYS A 693 -22.06 -5.97 -25.95
N ALA A 694 -23.33 -6.38 -25.99
CA ALA A 694 -24.23 -6.34 -24.85
C ALA A 694 -23.79 -7.29 -23.72
N THR A 695 -23.23 -8.45 -24.07
CA THR A 695 -22.68 -9.40 -23.08
C THR A 695 -21.43 -8.84 -22.38
N ARG A 696 -20.53 -8.19 -23.12
CA ARG A 696 -19.34 -7.54 -22.55
C ARG A 696 -19.69 -6.41 -21.59
N VAL A 697 -20.70 -5.61 -21.95
CA VAL A 697 -21.20 -4.53 -21.07
C VAL A 697 -21.79 -5.10 -19.79
N SER A 698 -22.59 -6.18 -19.89
CA SER A 698 -23.14 -6.87 -18.73
C SER A 698 -22.03 -7.37 -17.79
N GLN A 699 -21.01 -8.03 -18.35
CA GLN A 699 -19.86 -8.52 -17.57
C GLN A 699 -19.11 -7.39 -16.87
N TYR A 700 -18.90 -6.25 -17.53
CA TYR A 700 -18.21 -5.11 -16.93
C TYR A 700 -18.90 -4.60 -15.65
N PHE A 701 -20.23 -4.45 -15.65
CA PHE A 701 -20.95 -4.01 -14.46
C PHE A 701 -20.89 -5.05 -13.34
N ALA A 702 -20.92 -6.34 -13.67
CA ALA A 702 -20.74 -7.42 -12.70
C ALA A 702 -19.34 -7.39 -12.09
N ASP A 703 -18.30 -7.30 -12.92
CA ASP A 703 -16.89 -7.25 -12.49
C ASP A 703 -16.64 -6.04 -11.59
N PHE A 704 -17.16 -4.87 -11.96
CA PHE A 704 -17.06 -3.67 -11.13
C PHE A 704 -17.63 -3.92 -9.74
N PHE A 705 -18.88 -4.37 -9.64
CA PHE A 705 -19.52 -4.55 -8.34
C PHE A 705 -18.82 -5.64 -7.49
N VAL A 706 -18.43 -6.76 -8.09
CA VAL A 706 -17.70 -7.80 -7.36
C VAL A 706 -16.34 -7.28 -6.89
N ASN A 707 -15.62 -6.49 -7.69
CA ASN A 707 -14.36 -5.87 -7.28
C ASN A 707 -14.53 -4.88 -6.11
N GLU A 708 -15.66 -4.19 -6.02
CA GLU A 708 -15.97 -3.39 -4.82
C GLU A 708 -16.15 -4.28 -3.59
N ALA A 709 -16.84 -5.43 -3.75
CA ALA A 709 -17.04 -6.37 -2.65
C ALA A 709 -15.72 -7.03 -2.18
N ARG A 710 -14.72 -7.16 -3.06
CA ARG A 710 -13.38 -7.65 -2.67
C ARG A 710 -12.65 -6.72 -1.68
N LYS A 711 -13.11 -5.49 -1.47
CA LYS A 711 -12.42 -4.49 -0.64
C LYS A 711 -12.74 -4.57 0.86
N ASN A 712 -13.55 -5.53 1.30
CA ASN A 712 -13.72 -5.88 2.71
C ASN A 712 -13.50 -7.38 2.96
N ASN A 713 -13.25 -7.71 4.23
CA ASN A 713 -12.89 -9.05 4.69
C ASN A 713 -14.00 -9.73 5.50
N HIS A 714 -15.26 -9.31 5.33
CA HIS A 714 -16.41 -9.97 5.96
C HIS A 714 -16.45 -11.45 5.60
N ASN A 715 -16.82 -12.27 6.57
CA ASN A 715 -16.90 -13.71 6.42
C ASN A 715 -17.90 -14.31 7.42
N PHE A 716 -18.39 -15.50 7.09
CA PHE A 716 -19.18 -16.32 8.01
C PHE A 716 -18.28 -16.88 9.11
N SER A 717 -18.85 -17.03 10.32
CA SER A 717 -18.11 -17.48 11.50
C SER A 717 -17.55 -18.90 11.33
N THR A 718 -18.25 -19.75 10.57
CA THR A 718 -17.81 -21.10 10.26
C THR A 718 -18.11 -21.46 8.80
N SER A 719 -17.30 -22.36 8.22
CA SER A 719 -17.55 -22.88 6.87
C SER A 719 -18.88 -23.63 6.76
N ALA A 720 -19.34 -24.27 7.84
CA ALA A 720 -20.62 -24.97 7.85
C ALA A 720 -21.80 -24.00 7.76
N GLU A 721 -21.72 -22.88 8.47
CA GLU A 721 -22.70 -21.80 8.39
C GLU A 721 -22.71 -21.19 6.98
N GLU A 722 -21.53 -20.87 6.44
CA GLU A 722 -21.38 -20.37 5.08
C GLU A 722 -22.08 -21.28 4.08
N LEU A 723 -21.71 -22.57 4.05
CA LEU A 723 -22.24 -23.54 3.11
C LEU A 723 -23.77 -23.68 3.19
N LYS A 724 -24.37 -23.53 4.37
CA LYS A 724 -25.83 -23.58 4.57
C LYS A 724 -26.55 -22.30 4.12
N SER A 725 -25.87 -21.15 4.15
CA SER A 725 -26.46 -19.87 3.74
C SER A 725 -26.40 -19.62 2.23
N LEU A 726 -25.54 -20.33 1.50
CA LEU A 726 -25.36 -20.12 0.06
C LEU A 726 -26.61 -20.47 -0.75
N ILE A 727 -26.76 -19.77 -1.88
CA ILE A 727 -27.84 -19.96 -2.85
C ILE A 727 -27.89 -21.40 -3.41
N TYR A 728 -26.78 -22.15 -3.33
CA TYR A 728 -26.66 -23.53 -3.80
C TYR A 728 -27.62 -24.51 -3.12
N ASN A 729 -28.16 -24.16 -1.95
CA ASN A 729 -29.13 -24.99 -1.23
C ASN A 729 -30.56 -24.89 -1.80
N TYR A 730 -30.82 -23.98 -2.74
CA TYR A 730 -32.16 -23.70 -3.23
C TYR A 730 -32.29 -24.08 -4.71
N PRO A 731 -33.33 -24.82 -5.12
CA PRO A 731 -33.55 -25.12 -6.53
C PRO A 731 -34.16 -23.93 -7.28
N THR A 732 -33.81 -23.80 -8.55
CA THR A 732 -34.50 -22.86 -9.46
C THR A 732 -35.75 -23.49 -10.05
N THR A 733 -36.83 -22.71 -10.15
CA THR A 733 -38.04 -23.04 -10.92
C THR A 733 -37.92 -22.49 -12.33
N TYR A 734 -38.19 -23.32 -13.35
CA TYR A 734 -38.25 -22.88 -14.75
C TYR A 734 -39.56 -22.15 -15.03
N THR A 735 -39.57 -20.82 -14.85
CA THR A 735 -40.78 -19.99 -14.89
C THR A 735 -41.15 -19.54 -16.31
N ALA A 736 -40.26 -19.74 -17.29
CA ALA A 736 -40.55 -19.40 -18.70
C ALA A 736 -41.72 -20.23 -19.29
N LEU A 737 -41.90 -21.49 -18.88
CA LEU A 737 -43.03 -22.33 -19.33
C LEU A 737 -44.39 -21.74 -18.95
N GLN A 738 -44.42 -21.03 -17.84
CA GLN A 738 -45.59 -20.30 -17.40
C GLN A 738 -45.62 -18.88 -17.98
N TYR A 739 -44.86 -18.57 -19.04
CA TYR A 739 -44.80 -17.25 -19.68
C TYR A 739 -44.35 -16.11 -18.73
N SER A 740 -43.54 -16.40 -17.70
CA SER A 740 -42.91 -15.38 -16.83
C SER A 740 -42.04 -14.40 -17.64
N ALA A 741 -41.71 -13.24 -17.07
CA ALA A 741 -40.72 -12.33 -17.65
C ALA A 741 -39.27 -12.83 -17.47
N PHE A 742 -39.08 -13.81 -16.58
CA PHE A 742 -37.79 -14.43 -16.28
C PHE A 742 -37.76 -15.87 -16.78
N VAL A 743 -36.59 -16.37 -17.16
CA VAL A 743 -36.36 -17.75 -17.56
C VAL A 743 -36.48 -18.68 -16.35
N GLN A 744 -35.78 -18.33 -15.27
CA GLN A 744 -35.74 -19.07 -14.01
C GLN A 744 -35.89 -18.13 -12.82
N CYS A 745 -36.56 -18.59 -11.77
CA CYS A 745 -36.62 -17.90 -10.49
C CYS A 745 -36.27 -18.87 -9.36
N TYR A 746 -35.54 -18.39 -8.36
CA TYR A 746 -35.55 -19.00 -7.04
C TYR A 746 -36.82 -18.53 -6.34
N MET A 747 -37.65 -19.48 -5.91
CA MET A 747 -38.97 -19.23 -5.34
C MET A 747 -38.98 -19.76 -3.91
N PHE A 748 -39.42 -18.93 -2.96
CA PHE A 748 -39.20 -19.20 -1.56
C PHE A 748 -40.50 -19.13 -0.77
N ASN A 749 -40.63 -20.01 0.23
CA ASN A 749 -41.77 -20.10 1.12
C ASN A 749 -41.30 -20.06 2.60
N GLU A 750 -42.24 -20.09 3.54
CA GLU A 750 -41.92 -20.08 4.98
C GLU A 750 -41.01 -21.25 5.39
N THR A 751 -41.14 -22.43 4.76
CA THR A 751 -40.26 -23.57 5.00
C THR A 751 -38.81 -23.29 4.57
N SER A 752 -38.62 -22.53 3.49
CA SER A 752 -37.30 -22.12 3.00
C SER A 752 -36.60 -21.18 3.98
N LEU A 753 -37.38 -20.31 4.64
CA LEU A 753 -36.91 -19.43 5.72
C LEU A 753 -36.53 -20.25 6.95
N ASN A 754 -37.39 -21.18 7.36
CA ASN A 754 -37.17 -22.03 8.53
C ASN A 754 -35.97 -22.97 8.34
N GLN A 755 -35.73 -23.49 7.14
CA GLN A 755 -34.51 -24.26 6.82
C GLN A 755 -33.23 -23.43 6.95
N ALA A 756 -33.29 -22.12 6.68
CA ALA A 756 -32.15 -21.23 6.91
C ALA A 756 -31.94 -20.91 8.41
N GLN A 757 -33.01 -20.84 9.20
CA GLN A 757 -32.97 -20.43 10.61
C GLN A 757 -32.76 -21.58 11.61
N PHE A 758 -33.32 -22.78 11.39
CA PHE A 758 -33.31 -23.89 12.36
C PHE A 758 -31.94 -24.50 12.67
N PHE A 759 -30.91 -24.21 11.87
CA PHE A 759 -29.59 -24.82 12.03
C PHE A 759 -28.54 -23.87 12.62
N GLY A 760 -28.93 -22.65 13.03
CA GLY A 760 -28.09 -21.70 13.77
C GLY A 760 -28.15 -21.84 15.29
N THR A 761 -28.99 -22.74 15.83
CA THR A 761 -29.25 -22.86 17.28
C THR A 761 -29.09 -24.28 17.83
N THR A 762 -28.10 -25.02 17.35
CA THR A 762 -27.69 -26.29 17.98
C THR A 762 -26.19 -26.29 18.24
N SER A 763 -25.91 -26.03 19.53
CA SER A 763 -24.67 -26.20 20.34
C SER A 763 -23.36 -25.63 19.82
#